data_AF-A0A8F8FLT3-F1
#
_entry.id   AF-A0A8F8FLT3-F1
#
_cell.length_a   1.000
_cell.length_b   1.000
_cell.length_c   1.000
_cell.angle_alpha   90.00
_cell.angle_beta   90.00
_cell.angle_gamma   90.00
#
_symmetry.space_group_name_H-M   'P 1'
#
loop_
_entity.id
_entity.type
_entity.pdbx_description
1 polymer ?
#
loop_
_entity_poly.entity_id
_entity_poly.type
_entity_poly.pdbx_seq_one_letter_code
_entity_poly.pdbx_strand_id
1 'polypeptide(L)'
;MSLKGLRFTLEVDGQSSTTFTVVSFRLVQKYSLPFMLEVDVASDSFCQHAEELLEKNASLTLWQGAQTLRRISGVISAFGMKEHDGWQMQYRFRIQPPLWRCALRHNFRIFQQQDIQAISDTLLHENGITTWTPCFYEDHPAREFCVQYGESDLAFLTRLWSEEGIFFFDRFSPEGTDQKMTLCDNVAGLSRLPASIAFNPNTITEVSTECISQFRYEATVSPSSVTSQDYTFKVPDWPGYYEQEADNLNGQWAQYEIFDYPGRFKDEQHGEDFTRYKIEGWRSGAETALCVSNSPKLWPGIRFTLSDHPIPALNRNWQVVGSTLVGAQPQARHGSAGQGTLLTNQFSVIPAEQTWRPRPLPKPRVDGPQSAVVTGPAGEEIFCDEYGRVRLKFLWDRYHGGTEDSSCWIRVSQAWAGAGFGHLAIPRVGQEVIVDFLNGDPDQPIVTGRTYHEDNPSPGDLPATRTKMTIRSKTYQGDGFNELTFEDATDQEQVYIHAQKNMDTEVLNNRTTDVKMDHSETIGNNQNITVGLGQTVTVGKENAGGHDQKITVAHDRHVTVGNDQRITVQHDHSQEVTNDRTVRIGHDTSLSVVRNRSVSVKGKQEHRTTKDHISQVGGKHSLEVKGDMAQKVAGALGICVEGDIVLQSDSKISLKVGGSFVVIHAGGVDIGGPKINLNSGGSPGDAIQPLQLTNQECSTHNLQFHFTDDEGLPYSEAPYIAFFEDGSQTRGETDKEGYTENFTTDAKQKIKVRLLHQSIDMIEGGVYE
;
A
#
# COMPACT_ATOMS: atom_id res chain seq x y z
N MET A 1 49.97 20.94 -60.98
CA MET A 1 48.98 22.05 -61.05
C MET A 1 49.65 23.37 -60.64
N SER A 2 49.20 24.51 -61.19
CA SER A 2 49.69 25.85 -60.81
C SER A 2 49.49 26.11 -59.31
N LEU A 3 50.55 26.57 -58.63
CA LEU A 3 50.57 26.86 -57.19
C LEU A 3 49.90 28.20 -56.81
N LYS A 4 49.37 28.95 -57.78
CA LYS A 4 48.93 30.35 -57.60
C LYS A 4 47.40 30.56 -57.55
N GLY A 5 46.58 29.51 -57.51
CA GLY A 5 45.11 29.61 -57.56
C GLY A 5 44.39 28.65 -56.61
N LEU A 6 43.05 28.65 -56.69
CA LEU A 6 42.18 27.76 -55.92
C LEU A 6 42.44 26.29 -56.31
N ARG A 7 42.68 25.43 -55.32
CA ARG A 7 42.88 23.98 -55.51
C ARG A 7 42.38 23.19 -54.32
N PHE A 8 42.05 21.92 -54.56
CA PHE A 8 41.64 20.97 -53.54
C PHE A 8 42.61 19.78 -53.52
N THR A 9 42.91 19.28 -52.34
CA THR A 9 43.78 18.11 -52.12
C THR A 9 43.10 17.17 -51.14
N LEU A 10 43.32 15.86 -51.31
CA LEU A 10 42.82 14.84 -50.40
C LEU A 10 43.99 14.03 -49.86
N GLU A 11 44.10 13.96 -48.54
CA GLU A 11 45.03 13.08 -47.84
C GLU A 11 44.24 11.93 -47.22
N VAL A 12 44.76 10.70 -47.30
CA VAL A 12 44.14 9.49 -46.72
C VAL A 12 45.21 8.74 -45.94
N ASP A 13 44.88 8.37 -44.70
CA ASP A 13 45.82 7.65 -43.82
C ASP A 13 46.31 6.34 -44.46
N GLY A 14 47.62 6.15 -44.48
CA GLY A 14 48.26 4.97 -45.08
C GLY A 14 48.50 5.06 -46.59
N GLN A 15 48.10 6.15 -47.26
CA GLN A 15 48.35 6.40 -48.67
C GLN A 15 49.32 7.57 -48.86
N SER A 16 50.06 7.59 -49.99
CA SER A 16 50.89 8.74 -50.34
C SER A 16 50.01 9.96 -50.66
N SER A 17 50.44 11.17 -50.30
CA SER A 17 49.70 12.42 -50.58
C SER A 17 49.53 12.74 -52.07
N THR A 18 50.22 12.01 -52.94
CA THR A 18 50.12 12.10 -54.40
C THR A 18 49.24 11.02 -55.03
N THR A 19 48.72 10.08 -54.24
CA THR A 19 47.93 8.93 -54.72
C THR A 19 46.62 9.38 -55.34
N PHE A 20 45.96 10.37 -54.74
CA PHE A 20 44.64 10.83 -55.15
C PHE A 20 44.67 12.30 -55.56
N THR A 21 44.19 12.58 -56.77
CA THR A 21 43.94 13.94 -57.24
C THR A 21 42.44 14.21 -57.20
N VAL A 22 42.02 15.28 -56.51
CA VAL A 22 40.60 15.63 -56.38
C VAL A 22 40.06 16.16 -57.72
N VAL A 23 39.00 15.51 -58.23
CA VAL A 23 38.28 15.95 -59.44
C VAL A 23 37.10 16.84 -59.07
N SER A 24 36.31 16.42 -58.09
CA SER A 24 35.20 17.20 -57.56
C SER A 24 34.80 16.71 -56.19
N PHE A 25 34.13 17.57 -55.40
CA PHE A 25 33.54 17.15 -54.14
C PHE A 25 32.20 17.84 -53.89
N ARG A 26 31.38 17.22 -53.04
CA ARG A 26 30.15 17.76 -52.49
C ARG A 26 30.11 17.49 -51.00
N LEU A 27 30.18 18.56 -50.20
CA LEU A 27 30.08 18.54 -48.74
C LEU A 27 28.72 19.06 -48.32
N VAL A 28 27.94 18.24 -47.60
CA VAL A 28 26.67 18.62 -47.00
C VAL A 28 26.83 18.65 -45.48
N GLN A 29 26.46 19.77 -44.86
CA GLN A 29 26.50 19.98 -43.41
C GLN A 29 25.21 20.67 -42.97
N LYS A 30 24.68 20.28 -41.81
CA LYS A 30 23.53 20.91 -41.16
C LYS A 30 23.69 20.78 -39.65
N TYR A 31 23.07 21.67 -38.89
CA TYR A 31 22.97 21.46 -37.45
C TYR A 31 22.27 20.15 -37.14
N SER A 32 22.78 19.49 -36.09
CA SER A 32 22.30 18.22 -35.56
C SER A 32 22.23 17.07 -36.57
N LEU A 33 23.05 17.12 -37.63
CA LEU A 33 23.23 16.01 -38.56
C LEU A 33 24.72 15.78 -38.84
N PRO A 34 25.21 14.52 -38.83
CA PRO A 34 26.57 14.21 -39.27
C PRO A 34 26.81 14.73 -40.69
N PHE A 35 27.94 15.39 -40.94
CA PHE A 35 28.25 15.82 -42.30
C PHE A 35 28.42 14.64 -43.25
N MET A 36 28.20 14.90 -44.53
CA MET A 36 28.51 13.96 -45.61
C MET A 36 29.38 14.65 -46.64
N LEU A 37 30.58 14.13 -46.86
CA LEU A 37 31.49 14.56 -47.89
C LEU A 37 31.62 13.48 -48.94
N GLU A 38 31.16 13.75 -50.16
CA GLU A 38 31.40 12.88 -51.31
C GLU A 38 32.53 13.48 -52.14
N VAL A 39 33.60 12.72 -52.38
CA VAL A 39 34.77 13.14 -53.15
C VAL A 39 34.98 12.18 -54.32
N ASP A 40 35.02 12.73 -55.52
CA ASP A 40 35.47 12.02 -56.72
C ASP A 40 36.96 12.35 -56.93
N VAL A 41 37.78 11.31 -57.01
CA VAL A 41 39.25 11.41 -57.18
C VAL A 41 39.73 10.60 -58.37
N ALA A 42 40.84 11.02 -58.97
CA ALA A 42 41.59 10.26 -59.96
C ALA A 42 42.90 9.76 -59.33
N SER A 43 43.32 8.55 -59.69
CA SER A 43 44.60 7.96 -59.27
C SER A 43 45.32 7.34 -60.47
N ASP A 44 46.64 7.47 -60.49
CA ASP A 44 47.52 6.71 -61.40
C ASP A 44 47.73 5.26 -60.90
N SER A 45 47.30 4.97 -59.67
CA SER A 45 47.37 3.64 -59.06
C SER A 45 46.08 2.87 -59.28
N PHE A 46 46.20 1.64 -59.81
CA PHE A 46 45.08 0.73 -60.10
C PHE A 46 44.81 -0.29 -58.99
N CYS A 47 45.63 -0.30 -57.92
CA CYS A 47 45.57 -1.30 -56.84
C CYS A 47 44.80 -0.83 -55.60
N GLN A 48 44.04 0.26 -55.69
CA GLN A 48 43.28 0.76 -54.55
C GLN A 48 42.04 -0.11 -54.32
N HIS A 49 41.95 -0.72 -53.14
CA HIS A 49 40.87 -1.61 -52.74
C HIS A 49 40.17 -1.13 -51.46
N ALA A 50 38.94 -1.59 -51.27
CA ALA A 50 38.11 -1.18 -50.13
C ALA A 50 38.77 -1.51 -48.77
N GLU A 51 39.49 -2.64 -48.67
CA GLU A 51 40.16 -3.09 -47.43
C GLU A 51 41.24 -2.12 -46.93
N GLU A 52 41.88 -1.39 -47.85
CA GLU A 52 42.95 -0.45 -47.51
C GLU A 52 42.42 0.94 -47.14
N LEU A 53 41.19 1.26 -47.53
CA LEU A 53 40.64 2.62 -47.53
C LEU A 53 39.44 2.80 -46.60
N LEU A 54 38.57 1.80 -46.47
CA LEU A 54 37.43 1.89 -45.54
C LEU A 54 37.96 2.07 -44.10
N GLU A 55 37.27 2.93 -43.35
CA GLU A 55 37.64 3.35 -41.99
C GLU A 55 38.96 4.11 -41.82
N LYS A 56 39.69 4.41 -42.90
CA LYS A 56 40.83 5.34 -42.83
C LYS A 56 40.35 6.77 -42.66
N ASN A 57 41.12 7.57 -41.91
CA ASN A 57 40.86 9.00 -41.88
C ASN A 57 41.24 9.61 -43.23
N ALA A 58 40.44 10.59 -43.65
CA ALA A 58 40.67 11.33 -44.86
C ALA A 58 40.40 12.82 -44.63
N SER A 59 41.29 13.67 -45.16
CA SER A 59 41.23 15.12 -45.00
C SER A 59 41.24 15.82 -46.36
N LEU A 60 40.12 16.45 -46.69
CA LEU A 60 40.00 17.35 -47.84
C LEU A 60 40.46 18.75 -47.42
N THR A 61 41.43 19.33 -48.14
CA THR A 61 41.91 20.70 -47.89
C THR A 61 41.66 21.60 -49.10
N LEU A 62 41.06 22.76 -48.87
CA LEU A 62 40.83 23.83 -49.83
C LEU A 62 41.92 24.89 -49.68
N TRP A 63 42.59 25.24 -50.78
CA TRP A 63 43.72 26.16 -50.78
C TRP A 63 43.49 27.34 -51.71
N GLN A 64 43.91 28.53 -51.30
CA GLN A 64 44.09 29.69 -52.18
C GLN A 64 45.58 30.04 -52.22
N GLY A 65 46.27 29.67 -53.30
CA GLY A 65 47.73 29.77 -53.34
C GLY A 65 48.37 28.90 -52.24
N ALA A 66 49.12 29.53 -51.33
CA ALA A 66 49.72 28.86 -50.17
C ALA A 66 48.83 28.86 -48.91
N GLN A 67 47.74 29.63 -48.90
CA GLN A 67 46.85 29.75 -47.74
C GLN A 67 45.83 28.61 -47.71
N THR A 68 45.69 27.94 -46.56
CA THR A 68 44.57 27.02 -46.32
C THR A 68 43.32 27.83 -46.06
N LEU A 69 42.30 27.65 -46.89
CA LEU A 69 40.98 28.27 -46.69
C LEU A 69 40.12 27.46 -45.74
N ARG A 70 40.18 26.12 -45.85
CA ARG A 70 39.38 25.20 -45.05
C ARG A 70 39.94 23.79 -45.13
N ARG A 71 39.83 23.03 -44.04
CA ARG A 71 40.05 21.58 -44.03
C ARG A 71 38.82 20.87 -43.48
N ILE A 72 38.50 19.71 -44.05
CA ILE A 72 37.43 18.83 -43.61
C ILE A 72 38.02 17.44 -43.44
N SER A 73 37.98 16.94 -42.22
CA SER A 73 38.51 15.65 -41.82
C SER A 73 37.38 14.73 -41.38
N GLY A 74 37.44 13.48 -41.80
CA GLY A 74 36.50 12.45 -41.39
C GLY A 74 37.03 11.06 -41.70
N VAL A 75 36.14 10.09 -41.70
CA VAL A 75 36.43 8.68 -41.94
C VAL A 75 35.78 8.24 -43.25
N ILE A 76 36.50 7.49 -44.08
CA ILE A 76 35.93 6.89 -45.29
C ILE A 76 34.91 5.83 -44.88
N SER A 77 33.62 6.12 -45.10
CA SER A 77 32.50 5.23 -44.79
C SER A 77 31.98 4.44 -46.00
N ALA A 78 32.28 4.91 -47.22
CA ALA A 78 31.99 4.16 -48.44
C ALA A 78 33.08 4.36 -49.49
N PHE A 79 33.37 3.28 -50.21
CA PHE A 79 34.30 3.22 -51.32
C PHE A 79 33.55 2.78 -52.58
N GLY A 80 33.77 3.46 -53.70
CA GLY A 80 33.24 3.08 -55.01
C GLY A 80 34.27 3.30 -56.11
N MET A 81 34.37 2.34 -57.02
CA MET A 81 35.13 2.50 -58.26
C MET A 81 34.21 3.11 -59.33
N LYS A 82 34.73 4.08 -60.09
CA LYS A 82 34.06 4.66 -61.25
C LYS A 82 34.71 4.13 -62.53
N GLU A 83 34.74 4.95 -63.58
CA GLU A 83 35.31 4.58 -64.87
C GLU A 83 36.82 4.80 -64.93
N HIS A 84 37.49 3.99 -65.74
CA HIS A 84 38.85 4.24 -66.20
C HIS A 84 38.80 5.11 -67.47
N ASP A 85 39.43 6.28 -67.46
CA ASP A 85 39.37 7.24 -68.58
C ASP A 85 40.45 7.04 -69.66
N GLY A 86 41.13 5.89 -69.62
CA GLY A 86 42.23 5.55 -70.53
C GLY A 86 43.61 5.93 -69.99
N TRP A 87 43.68 6.78 -68.95
CA TRP A 87 44.93 7.21 -68.31
C TRP A 87 44.91 6.94 -66.81
N GLN A 88 43.81 7.24 -66.13
CA GLN A 88 43.68 7.20 -64.69
C GLN A 88 42.42 6.43 -64.26
N MET A 89 42.49 5.79 -63.10
CA MET A 89 41.33 5.16 -62.47
C MET A 89 40.60 6.20 -61.61
N GLN A 90 39.27 6.27 -61.75
CA GLN A 90 38.45 7.17 -60.93
C GLN A 90 37.79 6.43 -59.78
N TYR A 91 37.77 7.06 -58.62
CA TYR A 91 37.16 6.55 -57.39
C TYR A 91 36.20 7.58 -56.81
N ARG A 92 35.23 7.09 -56.04
CA ARG A 92 34.31 7.88 -55.23
C ARG A 92 34.43 7.45 -53.78
N PHE A 93 34.71 8.40 -52.90
CA PHE A 93 34.71 8.19 -51.46
C PHE A 93 33.57 8.96 -50.82
N ARG A 94 32.88 8.30 -49.88
CA ARG A 94 32.04 8.98 -48.90
C ARG A 94 32.81 9.07 -47.60
N ILE A 95 32.94 10.28 -47.09
CA ILE A 95 33.66 10.62 -45.86
C ILE A 95 32.66 11.24 -44.88
N GLN A 96 32.64 10.76 -43.64
CA GLN A 96 31.71 11.17 -42.60
C GLN A 96 32.44 11.43 -41.27
N PRO A 97 31.90 12.25 -40.34
CA PRO A 97 32.51 12.45 -39.03
C PRO A 97 32.43 11.16 -38.23
N PRO A 98 33.41 10.82 -37.37
CA PRO A 98 33.38 9.62 -36.52
C PRO A 98 32.03 9.33 -35.82
N LEU A 99 31.26 10.37 -35.46
CA LEU A 99 29.89 10.28 -34.95
C LEU A 99 28.95 9.38 -35.77
N TRP A 100 29.16 9.26 -37.09
CA TRP A 100 28.35 8.42 -37.95
C TRP A 100 28.31 6.95 -37.51
N ARG A 101 29.38 6.45 -36.86
CA ARG A 101 29.47 5.06 -36.36
C ARG A 101 28.42 4.75 -35.29
N CYS A 102 28.02 5.76 -34.52
CA CYS A 102 26.95 5.64 -33.52
C CYS A 102 25.61 5.22 -34.17
N ALA A 103 25.42 5.43 -35.49
CA ALA A 103 24.22 4.98 -36.20
C ALA A 103 24.22 3.48 -36.52
N LEU A 104 25.39 2.82 -36.46
CA LEU A 104 25.53 1.40 -36.79
C LEU A 104 25.26 0.48 -35.60
N ARG A 105 25.37 0.99 -34.36
CA ARG A 105 25.16 0.22 -33.13
C ARG A 105 23.78 0.51 -32.55
N HIS A 106 23.00 -0.54 -32.30
CA HIS A 106 21.69 -0.50 -31.64
C HIS A 106 21.76 -1.17 -30.27
N ASN A 107 21.03 -0.64 -29.28
CA ASN A 107 21.15 -1.14 -27.92
C ASN A 107 19.89 -1.00 -27.07
N PHE A 108 19.88 -1.75 -25.96
CA PHE A 108 19.00 -1.56 -24.82
C PHE A 108 19.88 -1.30 -23.59
N ARG A 109 19.77 -0.11 -22.99
CA ARG A 109 20.65 0.30 -21.89
C ARG A 109 19.97 1.31 -20.99
N ILE A 110 20.33 1.23 -19.71
CA ILE A 110 19.89 2.15 -18.67
C ILE A 110 21.08 3.02 -18.26
N PHE A 111 20.84 4.32 -18.13
CA PHE A 111 21.70 5.31 -17.49
C PHE A 111 21.00 5.85 -16.24
N GLN A 112 21.71 5.90 -15.12
CA GLN A 112 21.18 6.35 -13.83
C GLN A 112 22.08 7.38 -13.20
N GLN A 113 21.49 8.43 -12.64
CA GLN A 113 22.20 9.50 -11.94
C GLN A 113 23.31 10.12 -12.79
N GLN A 114 23.07 10.28 -14.09
CA GLN A 114 24.02 10.84 -15.05
C GLN A 114 23.39 12.00 -15.81
N ASP A 115 24.16 13.07 -15.97
CA ASP A 115 23.77 14.22 -16.78
C ASP A 115 24.00 13.96 -18.28
N ILE A 116 23.57 14.91 -19.12
CA ILE A 116 23.69 14.79 -20.57
C ILE A 116 25.15 14.67 -21.03
N GLN A 117 26.08 15.32 -20.33
CA GLN A 117 27.50 15.29 -20.65
C GLN A 117 28.09 13.90 -20.38
N ALA A 118 27.83 13.31 -19.21
CA ALA A 118 28.31 11.99 -18.83
C ALA A 118 27.75 10.87 -19.73
N ILE A 119 26.47 10.95 -20.09
CA ILE A 119 25.85 10.03 -21.05
C ILE A 119 26.51 10.16 -22.43
N SER A 120 26.73 11.41 -22.89
CA SER A 120 27.40 11.69 -24.16
C SER A 120 28.83 11.15 -24.15
N ASP A 121 29.62 11.45 -23.11
CA ASP A 121 30.99 10.98 -22.95
C ASP A 121 31.08 9.45 -23.04
N THR A 122 30.19 8.74 -22.34
CA THR A 122 30.15 7.28 -22.36
C THR A 122 29.96 6.73 -23.78
N LEU A 123 28.93 7.21 -24.49
CA LEU A 123 28.59 6.67 -25.81
C LEU A 123 29.56 7.12 -26.91
N LEU A 124 30.06 8.36 -26.83
CA LEU A 124 31.06 8.86 -27.76
C LEU A 124 32.39 8.12 -27.60
N HIS A 125 32.83 7.88 -26.36
CA HIS A 125 34.05 7.14 -26.08
C HIS A 125 33.98 5.70 -26.58
N GLU A 126 32.87 5.00 -26.32
CA GLU A 126 32.64 3.63 -26.82
C GLU A 126 32.63 3.54 -28.36
N ASN A 127 32.31 4.63 -29.06
CA ASN A 127 32.34 4.72 -30.53
C ASN A 127 33.67 5.31 -31.07
N GLY A 128 34.70 5.44 -30.23
CA GLY A 128 36.04 5.90 -30.62
C GLY A 128 36.16 7.41 -30.84
N ILE A 129 35.23 8.19 -30.30
CA ILE A 129 35.20 9.66 -30.41
C ILE A 129 35.77 10.22 -29.11
N THR A 130 37.08 10.45 -29.09
CA THR A 130 37.81 10.84 -27.88
C THR A 130 37.96 12.35 -27.71
N THR A 131 37.64 13.14 -28.73
CA THR A 131 37.77 14.61 -28.70
C THR A 131 36.49 15.28 -29.19
N TRP A 132 35.81 15.96 -28.30
CA TRP A 132 34.65 16.79 -28.59
C TRP A 132 34.64 18.01 -27.64
N THR A 133 33.72 18.95 -27.84
CA THR A 133 33.67 20.20 -27.05
C THR A 133 32.25 20.46 -26.56
N PRO A 134 31.99 20.39 -25.24
CA PRO A 134 30.76 20.92 -24.66
C PRO A 134 30.83 22.45 -24.60
N CYS A 135 29.80 23.11 -25.11
CA CYS A 135 29.56 24.55 -24.99
C CYS A 135 28.18 24.74 -24.39
N PHE A 136 28.04 24.36 -23.12
CA PHE A 136 26.81 24.47 -22.35
C PHE A 136 26.83 25.76 -21.52
N TYR A 137 25.80 26.58 -21.68
CA TYR A 137 25.54 27.83 -20.98
C TYR A 137 24.34 27.70 -20.04
N GLU A 138 23.55 26.64 -20.20
CA GLU A 138 22.41 26.26 -19.37
C GLU A 138 22.80 25.06 -18.49
N ASP A 139 22.11 24.91 -17.35
CA ASP A 139 22.32 23.76 -16.47
C ASP A 139 21.56 22.54 -17.01
N HIS A 140 22.25 21.40 -17.11
CA HIS A 140 21.66 20.13 -17.51
C HIS A 140 21.89 19.09 -16.41
N PRO A 141 20.95 18.90 -15.47
CA PRO A 141 21.15 18.08 -14.28
C PRO A 141 21.21 16.59 -14.61
N ALA A 142 21.65 15.83 -13.63
CA ALA A 142 21.63 14.38 -13.70
C ALA A 142 20.20 13.85 -13.81
N ARG A 143 19.99 12.96 -14.77
CA ARG A 143 18.73 12.21 -14.92
C ARG A 143 18.75 11.04 -13.95
N GLU A 144 17.70 10.93 -13.14
CA GLU A 144 17.51 9.80 -12.21
C GLU A 144 17.50 8.46 -12.96
N PHE A 145 16.82 8.43 -14.11
CA PHE A 145 16.63 7.24 -14.94
C PHE A 145 16.43 7.65 -16.40
N CYS A 146 17.24 7.10 -17.30
CA CYS A 146 17.20 7.35 -18.74
C CYS A 146 17.53 6.07 -19.50
N VAL A 147 16.70 5.69 -20.47
CA VAL A 147 16.77 4.41 -21.17
C VAL A 147 16.96 4.62 -22.66
N GLN A 148 18.03 4.03 -23.20
CA GLN A 148 18.16 3.77 -24.64
C GLN A 148 17.37 2.49 -24.93
N TYR A 149 16.27 2.59 -25.68
CA TYR A 149 15.33 1.49 -25.87
C TYR A 149 15.22 1.09 -27.34
N GLY A 150 15.99 0.08 -27.77
CA GLY A 150 15.89 -0.51 -29.10
C GLY A 150 16.31 0.41 -30.25
N GLU A 151 17.04 1.48 -29.95
CA GLU A 151 17.45 2.51 -30.90
C GLU A 151 18.97 2.55 -31.08
N SER A 152 19.43 3.16 -32.18
CA SER A 152 20.87 3.38 -32.39
C SER A 152 21.44 4.38 -31.39
N ASP A 153 22.74 4.30 -31.08
CA ASP A 153 23.37 5.29 -30.19
C ASP A 153 23.23 6.71 -30.75
N LEU A 154 23.30 6.88 -32.07
CA LEU A 154 23.11 8.18 -32.69
C LEU A 154 21.67 8.68 -32.50
N ALA A 155 20.67 7.82 -32.70
CA ALA A 155 19.27 8.18 -32.48
C ALA A 155 19.03 8.59 -31.02
N PHE A 156 19.56 7.82 -30.06
CA PHE A 156 19.46 8.12 -28.64
C PHE A 156 20.14 9.45 -28.29
N LEU A 157 21.41 9.64 -28.69
CA LEU A 157 22.15 10.89 -28.43
C LEU A 157 21.46 12.10 -29.05
N THR A 158 21.08 12.03 -30.32
CA THR A 158 20.46 13.18 -31.00
C THR A 158 19.09 13.53 -30.44
N ARG A 159 18.31 12.53 -30.03
CA ARG A 159 17.04 12.74 -29.32
C ARG A 159 17.26 13.35 -27.95
N LEU A 160 18.22 12.85 -27.18
CA LEU A 160 18.51 13.33 -25.83
C LEU A 160 19.07 14.75 -25.84
N TRP A 161 19.99 15.05 -26.76
CA TRP A 161 20.44 16.41 -27.02
C TRP A 161 19.27 17.31 -27.42
N SER A 162 18.36 16.83 -28.27
CA SER A 162 17.17 17.61 -28.63
C SER A 162 16.22 17.89 -27.46
N GLU A 163 16.06 16.96 -26.51
CA GLU A 163 15.26 17.21 -25.29
C GLU A 163 15.89 18.31 -24.43
N GLU A 164 17.22 18.29 -24.32
CA GLU A 164 18.02 19.28 -23.59
C GLU A 164 18.29 20.55 -24.41
N GLY A 165 17.63 20.72 -25.55
CA GLY A 165 17.85 21.87 -26.45
C GLY A 165 19.26 21.93 -27.08
N ILE A 166 20.10 20.93 -26.92
CA ILE A 166 21.45 20.91 -27.47
C ILE A 166 21.42 20.60 -28.97
N PHE A 167 22.19 21.36 -29.73
CA PHE A 167 22.51 21.09 -31.12
C PHE A 167 24.00 20.86 -31.33
N PHE A 168 24.35 20.16 -32.41
CA PHE A 168 25.75 19.87 -32.70
C PHE A 168 26.19 20.26 -34.10
N PHE A 169 27.49 20.53 -34.23
CA PHE A 169 28.19 20.82 -35.48
C PHE A 169 29.70 20.56 -35.33
N ASP A 170 30.42 20.53 -36.45
CA ASP A 170 31.87 20.45 -36.45
C ASP A 170 32.52 21.83 -36.45
N ARG A 171 33.40 22.07 -35.47
CA ARG A 171 34.26 23.25 -35.42
C ARG A 171 35.63 22.92 -36.03
N PHE A 172 36.09 23.82 -36.89
CA PHE A 172 37.40 23.76 -37.52
C PHE A 172 38.36 24.73 -36.83
N SER A 173 39.60 24.29 -36.56
CA SER A 173 40.67 25.16 -36.09
C SER A 173 41.37 25.87 -37.26
N PRO A 174 41.33 27.22 -37.35
CA PRO A 174 41.99 27.96 -38.43
C PRO A 174 43.51 27.78 -38.49
N GLU A 175 44.14 27.48 -37.35
CA GLU A 175 45.60 27.44 -37.17
C GLU A 175 46.16 26.01 -37.02
N GLY A 176 45.30 24.98 -37.08
CA GLY A 176 45.69 23.59 -36.81
C GLY A 176 45.00 22.55 -37.71
N THR A 177 45.23 21.28 -37.40
CA THR A 177 44.62 20.14 -38.10
C THR A 177 43.33 19.66 -37.43
N ASP A 178 43.02 20.19 -36.25
CA ASP A 178 41.92 19.75 -35.40
C ASP A 178 40.55 20.12 -35.98
N GLN A 179 39.70 19.11 -36.15
CA GLN A 179 38.27 19.24 -36.34
C GLN A 179 37.58 18.54 -35.17
N LYS A 180 36.72 19.26 -34.44
CA LYS A 180 36.05 18.74 -33.24
C LYS A 180 34.56 18.90 -33.36
N MET A 181 33.83 17.85 -32.97
CA MET A 181 32.40 17.95 -32.75
C MET A 181 32.15 18.87 -31.55
N THR A 182 31.25 19.84 -31.69
CA THR A 182 30.81 20.75 -30.63
C THR A 182 29.36 20.48 -30.34
N LEU A 183 29.03 20.25 -29.07
CA LEU A 183 27.68 20.27 -28.54
C LEU A 183 27.43 21.66 -27.96
N CYS A 184 26.35 22.31 -28.34
CA CYS A 184 26.06 23.69 -27.98
C CYS A 184 24.58 23.83 -27.65
N ASP A 185 24.26 24.52 -26.56
CA ASP A 185 22.88 24.84 -26.19
C ASP A 185 22.52 26.29 -26.59
N ASN A 186 23.50 27.20 -26.62
CA ASN A 186 23.23 28.62 -26.80
C ASN A 186 23.97 29.25 -28.00
N VAL A 187 23.35 30.22 -28.65
CA VAL A 187 23.96 31.00 -29.75
C VAL A 187 25.26 31.72 -29.36
N ALA A 188 25.46 32.00 -28.07
CA ALA A 188 26.70 32.55 -27.54
C ALA A 188 27.93 31.68 -27.84
N GLY A 189 27.75 30.37 -27.94
CA GLY A 189 28.82 29.41 -28.25
C GLY A 189 29.29 29.44 -29.71
N LEU A 190 28.64 30.20 -30.60
CA LEU A 190 28.96 30.21 -32.03
C LEU A 190 30.09 31.19 -32.39
N SER A 191 30.93 30.76 -33.34
CA SER A 191 32.05 31.57 -33.84
C SER A 191 31.55 32.68 -34.77
N ARG A 192 32.09 33.89 -34.62
CA ARG A 192 31.73 35.06 -35.44
C ARG A 192 32.85 35.38 -36.44
N LEU A 193 32.50 35.58 -37.71
CA LEU A 193 33.43 36.12 -38.69
C LEU A 193 33.73 37.60 -38.38
N PRO A 194 35.01 38.02 -38.34
CA PRO A 194 35.37 39.38 -37.96
C PRO A 194 35.01 40.42 -39.03
N ALA A 195 35.01 40.04 -40.31
CA ALA A 195 34.65 40.90 -41.43
C ALA A 195 33.21 40.62 -41.91
N SER A 196 32.51 41.66 -42.38
CA SER A 196 31.24 41.50 -43.08
C SER A 196 31.45 40.85 -44.46
N ILE A 197 30.42 40.18 -44.97
CA ILE A 197 30.42 39.63 -46.32
C ILE A 197 29.41 40.44 -47.14
N ALA A 198 29.89 41.05 -48.21
CA ALA A 198 29.09 41.87 -49.10
C ALA A 198 28.14 41.02 -49.95
N PHE A 199 26.93 41.54 -50.17
CA PHE A 199 26.02 41.04 -51.18
C PHE A 199 26.43 41.58 -52.56
N ASN A 200 26.74 40.69 -53.50
CA ASN A 200 27.06 41.07 -54.88
C ASN A 200 26.39 40.10 -55.88
N PRO A 201 25.26 40.47 -56.49
CA PRO A 201 24.58 39.62 -57.47
C PRO A 201 25.30 39.58 -58.83
N ASN A 202 26.26 40.48 -59.10
CA ASN A 202 26.99 40.53 -60.36
C ASN A 202 28.29 39.71 -60.28
N THR A 203 28.16 38.42 -60.55
CA THR A 203 29.27 37.45 -60.50
C THR A 203 30.11 37.40 -61.78
N ILE A 204 29.82 38.25 -62.78
CA ILE A 204 30.46 38.21 -64.12
C ILE A 204 31.70 39.11 -64.19
N THR A 205 31.73 40.23 -63.45
CA THR A 205 32.76 41.27 -63.58
C THR A 205 33.83 41.28 -62.49
N GLU A 206 33.53 40.75 -61.30
CA GLU A 206 34.47 40.67 -60.16
C GLU A 206 34.34 39.31 -59.44
N VAL A 207 35.21 38.36 -59.75
CA VAL A 207 35.17 36.99 -59.18
C VAL A 207 36.21 36.80 -58.06
N SER A 208 37.11 37.77 -57.84
CA SER A 208 38.24 37.61 -56.90
C SER A 208 37.89 37.80 -55.43
N THR A 209 36.79 38.50 -55.11
CA THR A 209 36.42 38.84 -53.73
C THR A 209 35.33 37.90 -53.21
N GLU A 210 35.43 37.47 -51.95
CA GLU A 210 34.40 36.66 -51.29
C GLU A 210 33.10 37.48 -51.16
N CYS A 211 31.98 36.95 -51.66
CA CYS A 211 30.68 37.63 -51.61
C CYS A 211 29.51 36.63 -51.52
N ILE A 212 28.33 37.15 -51.16
CA ILE A 212 27.06 36.44 -51.25
C ILE A 212 26.36 36.93 -52.52
N SER A 213 26.16 36.03 -53.47
CA SER A 213 25.59 36.34 -54.79
C SER A 213 24.07 36.21 -54.86
N GLN A 214 23.48 35.40 -53.97
CA GLN A 214 22.03 35.28 -53.83
C GLN A 214 21.69 35.24 -52.35
N PHE A 215 20.63 35.94 -51.97
CA PHE A 215 20.07 35.96 -50.62
C PHE A 215 18.55 35.98 -50.73
N ARG A 216 17.89 34.86 -50.38
CA ARG A 216 16.44 34.67 -50.51
C ARG A 216 15.82 34.50 -49.13
N TYR A 217 15.26 35.58 -48.60
CA TYR A 217 14.57 35.57 -47.31
C TYR A 217 13.21 34.87 -47.40
N GLU A 218 12.87 34.09 -46.38
CA GLU A 218 11.60 33.37 -46.25
C GLU A 218 11.16 33.36 -44.78
N ALA A 219 9.87 33.60 -44.54
CA ALA A 219 9.24 33.48 -43.22
C ALA A 219 7.97 32.62 -43.33
N THR A 220 7.75 31.74 -42.36
CA THR A 220 6.66 30.75 -42.36
C THR A 220 5.88 30.79 -41.05
N VAL A 221 4.54 30.76 -41.15
CA VAL A 221 3.67 30.61 -39.97
C VAL A 221 4.01 29.31 -39.24
N SER A 222 4.27 29.42 -37.94
CA SER A 222 4.71 28.32 -37.08
C SER A 222 3.96 28.38 -35.73
N PRO A 223 4.04 27.38 -34.84
CA PRO A 223 3.41 27.48 -33.51
C PRO A 223 3.76 28.77 -32.79
N SER A 224 2.79 29.40 -32.11
CA SER A 224 2.96 30.68 -31.40
C SER A 224 3.34 30.52 -29.93
N SER A 225 2.94 29.41 -29.32
CA SER A 225 3.28 29.06 -27.95
C SER A 225 3.35 27.54 -27.77
N VAL A 226 4.08 27.11 -26.75
CA VAL A 226 4.04 25.74 -26.23
C VAL A 226 3.65 25.80 -24.77
N THR A 227 2.71 24.94 -24.40
CA THR A 227 2.32 24.67 -23.02
C THR A 227 2.68 23.23 -22.70
N SER A 228 3.51 23.00 -21.69
CA SER A 228 3.93 21.66 -21.27
C SER A 228 3.47 21.36 -19.85
N GLN A 229 2.92 20.17 -19.64
CA GLN A 229 2.47 19.71 -18.33
C GLN A 229 3.05 18.34 -17.97
N ASP A 230 3.42 18.15 -16.71
CA ASP A 230 3.79 16.83 -16.16
C ASP A 230 3.22 16.62 -14.75
N TYR A 231 3.32 15.39 -14.25
CA TYR A 231 2.83 14.96 -12.95
C TYR A 231 3.92 14.26 -12.15
N THR A 232 4.04 14.63 -10.87
CA THR A 232 4.88 13.92 -9.90
C THR A 232 4.05 13.45 -8.71
N PHE A 233 4.10 12.15 -8.43
CA PHE A 233 3.38 11.58 -7.29
C PHE A 233 3.93 12.03 -5.93
N LYS A 234 5.15 12.58 -5.90
CA LYS A 234 5.77 13.12 -4.67
C LYS A 234 5.11 14.42 -4.23
N VAL A 235 4.56 15.19 -5.18
CA VAL A 235 3.88 16.47 -4.93
C VAL A 235 2.65 16.53 -5.85
N PRO A 236 1.58 15.75 -5.57
CA PRO A 236 0.47 15.57 -6.50
C PRO A 236 -0.33 16.84 -6.81
N ASP A 237 -0.29 17.83 -5.91
CA ASP A 237 -0.96 19.12 -6.08
C ASP A 237 -0.09 20.16 -6.81
N TRP A 238 1.18 19.84 -7.10
CA TRP A 238 2.03 20.73 -7.90
C TRP A 238 1.47 20.81 -9.32
N PRO A 239 1.15 22.01 -9.84
CA PRO A 239 0.52 22.14 -11.16
C PRO A 239 1.36 21.55 -12.30
N GLY A 240 2.70 21.64 -12.17
CA GLY A 240 3.66 21.13 -13.15
C GLY A 240 3.39 21.65 -14.56
N TYR A 241 2.96 22.90 -14.68
CA TYR A 241 2.41 23.49 -15.90
C TYR A 241 3.23 24.74 -16.28
N TYR A 242 3.82 24.73 -17.47
CA TYR A 242 4.69 25.80 -17.97
C TYR A 242 4.29 26.19 -19.38
N GLU A 243 4.25 27.50 -19.65
CA GLU A 243 3.89 28.05 -20.95
C GLU A 243 5.02 28.97 -21.43
N GLN A 244 5.38 28.85 -22.70
CA GLN A 244 6.33 29.74 -23.36
C GLN A 244 5.75 30.24 -24.69
N GLU A 245 5.63 31.57 -24.79
CA GLU A 245 5.35 32.26 -26.04
C GLU A 245 6.62 32.43 -26.89
N ALA A 246 6.43 32.49 -28.21
CA ALA A 246 7.50 32.76 -29.14
C ALA A 246 7.90 34.25 -29.18
N ASP A 247 9.21 34.53 -29.16
CA ASP A 247 9.74 35.90 -29.14
C ASP A 247 9.34 36.77 -30.34
N ASN A 248 9.23 36.17 -31.53
CA ASN A 248 8.84 36.88 -32.75
C ASN A 248 7.90 36.04 -33.61
N LEU A 249 6.72 36.61 -33.88
CA LEU A 249 5.63 36.02 -34.65
C LEU A 249 5.65 36.41 -36.14
N ASN A 250 6.49 37.34 -36.59
CA ASN A 250 6.49 37.82 -37.99
C ASN A 250 5.10 38.26 -38.49
N GLY A 251 4.29 38.83 -37.59
CA GLY A 251 2.92 39.29 -37.89
C GLY A 251 1.86 38.19 -37.99
N GLN A 252 2.18 36.93 -37.69
CA GLN A 252 1.17 35.86 -37.60
C GLN A 252 0.25 36.05 -36.38
N TRP A 253 -0.85 35.29 -36.33
CA TRP A 253 -1.72 35.22 -35.15
C TRP A 253 -1.10 34.39 -34.00
N ALA A 254 -1.46 34.75 -32.77
CA ALA A 254 -0.95 34.12 -31.54
C ALA A 254 -1.76 32.88 -31.09
N GLN A 255 -2.68 32.37 -31.91
CA GLN A 255 -3.61 31.29 -31.52
C GLN A 255 -3.11 29.86 -31.79
N TYR A 256 -1.91 29.69 -32.35
CA TYR A 256 -1.39 28.39 -32.79
C TYR A 256 -0.58 27.72 -31.68
N GLU A 257 -1.27 27.32 -30.62
CA GLU A 257 -0.68 26.65 -29.45
C GLU A 257 -0.36 25.16 -29.72
N ILE A 258 0.72 24.68 -29.11
CA ILE A 258 0.97 23.25 -28.88
C ILE A 258 0.83 22.96 -27.38
N PHE A 259 -0.06 22.04 -27.03
CA PHE A 259 -0.15 21.47 -25.69
C PHE A 259 0.58 20.12 -25.64
N ASP A 260 1.51 19.95 -24.70
CA ASP A 260 2.39 18.80 -24.58
C ASP A 260 2.28 18.11 -23.21
N TYR A 261 2.01 16.80 -23.23
CA TYR A 261 1.94 15.96 -22.04
C TYR A 261 2.39 14.52 -22.38
N PRO A 262 3.24 13.87 -21.54
CA PRO A 262 3.93 14.44 -20.38
C PRO A 262 5.16 15.27 -20.77
N GLY A 263 5.43 16.34 -20.02
CA GLY A 263 6.49 17.32 -20.29
C GLY A 263 7.92 16.88 -20.01
N ARG A 264 8.10 15.84 -19.19
CA ARG A 264 9.37 15.18 -18.76
C ARG A 264 10.24 15.95 -17.77
N PHE A 265 9.61 16.67 -16.84
CA PHE A 265 10.28 17.43 -15.79
C PHE A 265 9.67 17.15 -14.41
N LYS A 266 10.44 17.40 -13.34
CA LYS A 266 10.02 17.18 -11.94
C LYS A 266 10.25 18.40 -11.04
N ASP A 267 10.67 19.51 -11.62
CA ASP A 267 10.95 20.77 -10.95
C ASP A 267 10.67 21.94 -11.92
N GLU A 268 10.66 23.15 -11.38
CA GLU A 268 10.20 24.34 -12.12
C GLU A 268 11.18 24.78 -13.21
N GLN A 269 12.48 24.79 -12.90
CA GLN A 269 13.51 25.26 -13.84
C GLN A 269 13.54 24.38 -15.09
N HIS A 270 13.57 23.05 -14.95
CA HIS A 270 13.51 22.15 -16.10
C HIS A 270 12.20 22.23 -16.87
N GLY A 271 11.09 22.51 -16.17
CA GLY A 271 9.79 22.71 -16.81
C GLY A 271 9.79 23.91 -17.74
N GLU A 272 10.31 25.05 -17.28
CA GLU A 272 10.47 26.26 -18.10
C GLU A 272 11.45 26.04 -19.26
N ASP A 273 12.60 25.41 -18.99
CA ASP A 273 13.65 25.16 -19.98
C ASP A 273 13.17 24.22 -21.09
N PHE A 274 12.57 23.07 -20.76
CA PHE A 274 12.06 22.13 -21.78
C PHE A 274 10.93 22.75 -22.61
N THR A 275 10.08 23.56 -21.99
CA THR A 275 9.00 24.27 -22.70
C THR A 275 9.58 25.29 -23.68
N ARG A 276 10.60 26.06 -23.25
CA ARG A 276 11.36 26.98 -24.10
C ARG A 276 12.05 26.28 -25.27
N TYR A 277 12.78 25.19 -25.00
CA TYR A 277 13.49 24.44 -26.05
C TYR A 277 12.53 23.89 -27.11
N LYS A 278 11.33 23.44 -26.71
CA LYS A 278 10.29 22.96 -27.63
C LYS A 278 9.82 24.06 -28.57
N ILE A 279 9.43 25.24 -28.07
CA ILE A 279 8.94 26.34 -28.95
C ILE A 279 10.05 26.87 -29.86
N GLU A 280 11.28 27.02 -29.34
CA GLU A 280 12.46 27.38 -30.14
C GLU A 280 12.71 26.34 -31.25
N GLY A 281 12.58 25.05 -30.94
CA GLY A 281 12.74 23.94 -31.87
C GLY A 281 11.67 23.93 -32.97
N TRP A 282 10.39 24.08 -32.60
CA TRP A 282 9.28 24.19 -33.56
C TRP A 282 9.44 25.39 -34.49
N ARG A 283 10.00 26.49 -33.98
CA ARG A 283 10.23 27.74 -34.73
C ARG A 283 11.64 27.89 -35.30
N SER A 284 12.48 26.85 -35.23
CA SER A 284 13.86 26.85 -35.75
C SER A 284 13.98 27.14 -37.25
N GLY A 285 12.89 27.02 -38.01
CA GLY A 285 12.78 27.38 -39.42
C GLY A 285 11.69 28.42 -39.73
N ALA A 286 11.19 29.15 -38.73
CA ALA A 286 10.12 30.13 -38.92
C ALA A 286 10.60 31.39 -39.67
N GLU A 287 11.87 31.77 -39.52
CA GLU A 287 12.52 32.87 -40.23
C GLU A 287 13.87 32.40 -40.76
N THR A 288 14.03 32.31 -42.08
CA THR A 288 15.25 31.79 -42.70
C THR A 288 15.65 32.60 -43.94
N ALA A 289 16.86 32.38 -44.43
CA ALA A 289 17.21 32.76 -45.80
C ALA A 289 18.08 31.70 -46.48
N LEU A 290 17.83 31.47 -47.78
CA LEU A 290 18.64 30.62 -48.64
C LEU A 290 19.63 31.48 -49.45
N CYS A 291 20.91 31.11 -49.36
CA CYS A 291 22.01 31.93 -49.83
C CYS A 291 22.96 31.16 -50.76
N VAL A 292 23.61 31.89 -51.67
CA VAL A 292 24.68 31.34 -52.54
C VAL A 292 25.92 32.22 -52.45
N SER A 293 27.07 31.64 -52.14
CA SER A 293 28.36 32.34 -51.99
C SER A 293 29.50 31.57 -52.66
N ASN A 294 30.60 32.26 -52.97
CA ASN A 294 31.88 31.66 -53.35
C ASN A 294 32.81 31.40 -52.14
N SER A 295 32.41 31.74 -50.90
CA SER A 295 33.25 31.57 -49.72
C SER A 295 33.12 30.18 -49.09
N PRO A 296 34.23 29.48 -48.80
CA PRO A 296 34.21 28.26 -48.00
C PRO A 296 34.02 28.52 -46.51
N LYS A 297 33.98 29.79 -46.05
CA LYS A 297 33.93 30.22 -44.63
C LYS A 297 32.56 30.13 -43.98
N LEU A 298 31.53 29.80 -44.75
CA LEU A 298 30.13 29.79 -44.31
C LEU A 298 29.63 28.35 -44.15
N TRP A 299 29.60 27.86 -42.92
CA TRP A 299 29.13 26.52 -42.55
C TRP A 299 28.46 26.55 -41.17
N PRO A 300 27.70 25.51 -40.77
CA PRO A 300 27.04 25.46 -39.47
C PRO A 300 27.99 25.75 -38.31
N GLY A 301 27.62 26.68 -37.43
CA GLY A 301 28.44 27.14 -36.31
C GLY A 301 29.06 28.52 -36.52
N ILE A 302 28.88 29.11 -37.71
CA ILE A 302 29.39 30.43 -38.07
C ILE A 302 28.28 31.48 -38.06
N ARG A 303 28.55 32.61 -37.41
CA ARG A 303 27.80 33.86 -37.51
C ARG A 303 28.56 34.87 -38.36
N PHE A 304 27.86 35.61 -39.21
CA PHE A 304 28.46 36.65 -40.05
C PHE A 304 27.54 37.86 -40.16
N THR A 305 28.10 39.00 -40.54
CA THR A 305 27.33 40.22 -40.84
C THR A 305 27.18 40.36 -42.34
N LEU A 306 25.94 40.46 -42.84
CA LEU A 306 25.66 40.78 -44.25
C LEU A 306 25.78 42.29 -44.47
N SER A 307 26.47 42.71 -45.53
CA SER A 307 26.53 44.11 -45.97
C SER A 307 26.08 44.27 -47.43
N ASP A 308 25.78 45.50 -47.82
CA ASP A 308 25.52 45.91 -49.21
C ASP A 308 24.29 45.26 -49.89
N HIS A 309 23.40 44.65 -49.11
CA HIS A 309 22.11 44.19 -49.61
C HIS A 309 21.16 45.39 -49.83
N PRO A 310 20.42 45.48 -50.95
CA PRO A 310 19.55 46.63 -51.25
C PRO A 310 18.39 46.83 -50.27
N ILE A 311 18.00 45.78 -49.53
CA ILE A 311 17.02 45.86 -48.43
C ILE A 311 17.79 46.09 -47.11
N PRO A 312 17.69 47.28 -46.49
CA PRO A 312 18.48 47.63 -45.30
C PRO A 312 18.30 46.66 -44.12
N ALA A 313 17.07 46.19 -43.89
CA ALA A 313 16.75 45.29 -42.77
C ALA A 313 17.47 43.92 -42.84
N LEU A 314 17.93 43.50 -44.03
CA LEU A 314 18.67 42.25 -44.20
C LEU A 314 20.17 42.42 -43.90
N ASN A 315 20.70 43.65 -43.88
CA ASN A 315 22.09 43.95 -43.53
C ASN A 315 22.32 43.88 -42.02
N ARG A 316 22.24 42.67 -41.48
CA ARG A 316 22.36 42.37 -40.06
C ARG A 316 23.19 41.11 -39.85
N ASN A 317 23.26 40.64 -38.60
CA ASN A 317 23.94 39.39 -38.28
C ASN A 317 23.04 38.19 -38.64
N TRP A 318 23.65 37.20 -39.25
CA TRP A 318 23.03 35.94 -39.63
C TRP A 318 23.86 34.77 -39.13
N GLN A 319 23.18 33.69 -38.78
CA GLN A 319 23.77 32.43 -38.34
C GLN A 319 23.57 31.37 -39.42
N VAL A 320 24.63 30.66 -39.81
CA VAL A 320 24.55 29.54 -40.75
C VAL A 320 24.04 28.30 -40.02
N VAL A 321 22.97 27.68 -40.52
CA VAL A 321 22.37 26.44 -39.97
C VAL A 321 22.57 25.23 -40.88
N GLY A 322 22.93 25.46 -42.15
CA GLY A 322 23.18 24.41 -43.13
C GLY A 322 24.00 24.92 -44.30
N SER A 323 24.83 24.07 -44.90
CA SER A 323 25.65 24.39 -46.08
C SER A 323 25.86 23.18 -46.98
N THR A 324 25.83 23.40 -48.29
CA THR A 324 26.24 22.49 -49.35
C THR A 324 27.36 23.14 -50.14
N LEU A 325 28.60 22.74 -49.86
CA LEU A 325 29.80 23.23 -50.53
C LEU A 325 30.18 22.28 -51.67
N VAL A 326 30.28 22.80 -52.88
CA VAL A 326 30.64 22.05 -54.08
C VAL A 326 31.90 22.65 -54.68
N GLY A 327 32.88 21.81 -54.97
CA GLY A 327 34.10 22.20 -55.68
C GLY A 327 34.34 21.30 -56.88
N ALA A 328 34.83 21.88 -57.98
CA ALA A 328 35.21 21.15 -59.18
C ALA A 328 36.59 21.59 -59.68
N GLN A 329 37.44 20.63 -60.00
CA GLN A 329 38.76 20.80 -60.62
C GLN A 329 38.84 19.95 -61.90
N PRO A 330 38.22 20.39 -63.01
CA PRO A 330 38.23 19.62 -64.27
C PRO A 330 39.64 19.29 -64.76
N GLN A 331 40.61 20.18 -64.49
CA GLN A 331 42.03 20.03 -64.84
C GLN A 331 42.76 18.91 -64.07
N ALA A 332 42.12 18.29 -63.08
CA ALA A 332 42.64 17.11 -62.41
C ALA A 332 42.60 15.86 -63.31
N ARG A 333 41.74 15.85 -64.34
CA ARG A 333 41.67 14.78 -65.33
C ARG A 333 42.64 15.02 -66.48
N HIS A 334 43.29 13.95 -66.93
CA HIS A 334 44.12 14.00 -68.11
C HIS A 334 43.27 14.33 -69.36
N GLY A 335 43.67 15.34 -70.14
CA GLY A 335 42.96 15.78 -71.36
C GLY A 335 41.92 16.90 -71.20
N SER A 336 41.62 17.35 -69.98
CA SER A 336 40.73 18.50 -69.74
C SER A 336 41.48 19.83 -69.88
N ALA A 337 41.31 20.55 -70.99
CA ALA A 337 41.87 21.88 -71.20
C ALA A 337 40.79 22.98 -71.16
N GLY A 338 41.04 24.08 -70.43
CA GLY A 338 40.30 25.34 -70.59
C GLY A 338 39.30 25.75 -69.50
N GLN A 339 39.00 24.91 -68.49
CA GLN A 339 38.14 25.28 -67.35
C GLN A 339 38.96 25.41 -66.05
N GLY A 340 38.78 26.52 -65.32
CA GLY A 340 39.42 26.77 -64.03
C GLY A 340 38.74 26.04 -62.86
N THR A 341 39.38 26.05 -61.68
CA THR A 341 38.77 25.53 -60.45
C THR A 341 37.56 26.36 -60.05
N LEU A 342 36.43 25.71 -59.77
CA LEU A 342 35.19 26.36 -59.32
C LEU A 342 34.87 25.95 -57.88
N LEU A 343 34.29 26.88 -57.13
CA LEU A 343 33.77 26.66 -55.78
C LEU A 343 32.46 27.41 -55.60
N THR A 344 31.46 26.72 -55.06
CA THR A 344 30.15 27.31 -54.79
C THR A 344 29.63 26.74 -53.48
N ASN A 345 29.10 27.62 -52.64
CA ASN A 345 28.51 27.27 -51.36
C ASN A 345 27.05 27.72 -51.33
N GLN A 346 26.14 26.76 -51.22
CA GLN A 346 24.72 27.03 -50.99
C GLN A 346 24.44 26.82 -49.51
N PHE A 347 23.95 27.82 -48.80
CA PHE A 347 23.80 27.74 -47.35
C PHE A 347 22.49 28.38 -46.89
N SER A 348 21.98 27.91 -45.76
CA SER A 348 20.77 28.42 -45.12
C SER A 348 21.14 29.12 -43.83
N VAL A 349 20.47 30.25 -43.55
CA VAL A 349 20.71 31.06 -42.37
C VAL A 349 19.43 31.37 -41.61
N ILE A 350 19.59 31.71 -40.34
CA ILE A 350 18.57 32.27 -39.45
C ILE A 350 19.08 33.58 -38.81
N PRO A 351 18.23 34.40 -38.17
CA PRO A 351 18.67 35.56 -37.40
C PRO A 351 19.71 35.15 -36.34
N ALA A 352 20.78 35.94 -36.17
CA ALA A 352 21.91 35.55 -35.32
C ALA A 352 21.66 35.69 -33.81
N GLU A 353 20.57 36.33 -33.41
CA GLU A 353 20.15 36.49 -32.03
C GLU A 353 19.33 35.29 -31.53
N GLN A 354 18.76 34.50 -32.44
CA GLN A 354 17.97 33.31 -32.11
C GLN A 354 18.89 32.13 -31.81
N THR A 355 18.68 31.48 -30.66
CA THR A 355 19.24 30.15 -30.41
C THR A 355 18.51 29.13 -31.27
N TRP A 356 19.27 28.44 -32.14
CA TRP A 356 18.69 27.37 -32.95
C TRP A 356 18.57 26.12 -32.08
N ARG A 357 17.39 25.52 -32.05
CA ARG A 357 17.16 24.23 -31.40
C ARG A 357 16.69 23.22 -32.46
N PRO A 358 17.05 21.93 -32.33
CA PRO A 358 16.45 20.90 -33.16
C PRO A 358 14.94 20.84 -32.90
N ARG A 359 14.17 20.50 -33.93
CA ARG A 359 12.75 20.16 -33.73
C ARG A 359 12.65 18.95 -32.80
N PRO A 360 11.69 18.92 -31.84
CA PRO A 360 11.52 17.78 -30.95
C PRO A 360 11.45 16.45 -31.71
N LEU A 361 12.31 15.52 -31.33
CA LEU A 361 12.41 14.20 -31.96
C LEU A 361 11.55 13.15 -31.24
N PRO A 362 10.94 12.20 -31.96
CA PRO A 362 10.09 11.18 -31.34
C PRO A 362 10.92 10.27 -30.41
N LYS A 363 10.34 9.95 -29.25
CA LYS A 363 10.87 8.97 -28.29
C LYS A 363 10.52 7.54 -28.71
N PRO A 364 11.42 6.55 -28.58
CA PRO A 364 11.02 5.15 -28.68
C PRO A 364 9.94 4.84 -27.63
N ARG A 365 8.99 3.99 -28.00
CA ARG A 365 7.92 3.57 -27.10
C ARG A 365 8.03 2.08 -26.82
N VAL A 366 7.64 1.71 -25.61
CA VAL A 366 7.40 0.31 -25.26
C VAL A 366 5.98 -0.04 -25.68
N ASP A 367 5.84 -1.02 -26.57
CA ASP A 367 4.53 -1.40 -27.13
C ASP A 367 3.59 -2.07 -26.13
N GLY A 368 4.12 -2.64 -25.04
CA GLY A 368 3.33 -3.27 -24.00
C GLY A 368 4.15 -3.72 -22.79
N PRO A 369 3.50 -4.31 -21.79
CA PRO A 369 4.15 -4.69 -20.54
C PRO A 369 5.24 -5.75 -20.72
N GLN A 370 6.22 -5.74 -19.82
CA GLN A 370 7.37 -6.64 -19.82
C GLN A 370 7.57 -7.28 -18.45
N SER A 371 8.09 -8.51 -18.42
CA SER A 371 8.55 -9.11 -17.17
C SER A 371 9.88 -8.49 -16.72
N ALA A 372 10.03 -8.31 -15.42
CA ALA A 372 11.27 -7.95 -14.76
C ALA A 372 11.38 -8.67 -13.40
N VAL A 373 12.60 -8.79 -12.88
CA VAL A 373 12.85 -9.46 -11.59
C VAL A 373 13.12 -8.39 -10.53
N VAL A 374 12.51 -8.53 -9.36
CA VAL A 374 12.75 -7.61 -8.23
C VAL A 374 14.15 -7.82 -7.68
N THR A 375 14.89 -6.73 -7.43
CA THR A 375 16.27 -6.76 -6.94
C THR A 375 16.44 -5.96 -5.65
N GLY A 376 17.54 -6.22 -4.96
CA GLY A 376 17.93 -5.53 -3.74
C GLY A 376 19.35 -5.93 -3.30
N PRO A 377 19.80 -5.41 -2.14
CA PRO A 377 21.10 -5.75 -1.58
C PRO A 377 21.25 -7.25 -1.32
N ALA A 378 22.49 -7.73 -1.34
CA ALA A 378 22.79 -9.13 -1.05
C ALA A 378 22.30 -9.54 0.35
N GLY A 379 21.53 -10.64 0.42
CA GLY A 379 20.97 -11.17 1.66
C GLY A 379 19.64 -10.56 2.10
N GLU A 380 19.16 -9.53 1.41
CA GLU A 380 17.87 -8.89 1.69
C GLU A 380 16.73 -9.60 0.97
N GLU A 381 15.61 -9.82 1.66
CA GLU A 381 14.42 -10.47 1.05
C GLU A 381 13.40 -9.41 0.59
N ILE A 382 13.35 -8.25 1.25
CA ILE A 382 12.41 -7.17 0.95
C ILE A 382 13.18 -5.85 0.87
N PHE A 383 13.26 -5.28 -0.34
CA PHE A 383 13.91 -4.00 -0.56
C PHE A 383 12.94 -2.98 -1.16
N CYS A 384 12.42 -2.09 -0.32
CA CYS A 384 11.52 -1.02 -0.72
C CYS A 384 11.80 0.31 0.00
N ASP A 385 11.30 1.41 -0.56
CA ASP A 385 11.36 2.73 0.07
C ASP A 385 10.05 3.13 0.78
N GLU A 386 9.98 4.37 1.28
CA GLU A 386 8.83 4.92 2.02
C GLU A 386 7.49 4.90 1.25
N TYR A 387 7.55 4.74 -0.08
CA TYR A 387 6.37 4.67 -0.95
C TYR A 387 6.03 3.22 -1.37
N GLY A 388 6.73 2.22 -0.84
CA GLY A 388 6.58 0.82 -1.23
C GLY A 388 7.06 0.54 -2.65
N ARG A 389 7.96 1.37 -3.20
CA ARG A 389 8.57 1.16 -4.52
C ARG A 389 9.65 0.10 -4.41
N VAL A 390 9.92 -0.61 -5.51
CA VAL A 390 10.96 -1.64 -5.61
C VAL A 390 11.97 -1.29 -6.69
N ARG A 391 13.14 -1.94 -6.67
CA ARG A 391 14.14 -1.91 -7.75
C ARG A 391 13.99 -3.18 -8.57
N LEU A 392 14.21 -3.09 -9.88
CA LEU A 392 14.00 -4.18 -10.81
C LEU A 392 15.24 -4.41 -11.69
N LYS A 393 15.37 -5.63 -12.16
CA LYS A 393 16.26 -6.03 -13.25
C LYS A 393 15.41 -6.38 -14.46
N PHE A 394 15.49 -5.55 -15.50
CA PHE A 394 14.91 -5.86 -16.81
C PHE A 394 15.72 -6.96 -17.51
N LEU A 395 15.03 -7.84 -18.23
CA LEU A 395 15.65 -9.00 -18.88
C LEU A 395 16.61 -8.62 -20.02
N TRP A 396 16.38 -7.47 -20.67
CA TRP A 396 17.22 -6.94 -21.73
C TRP A 396 18.41 -6.12 -21.22
N ASP A 397 18.45 -5.77 -19.93
CA ASP A 397 19.56 -5.00 -19.38
C ASP A 397 20.78 -5.91 -19.21
N ARG A 398 21.92 -5.52 -19.79
CA ARG A 398 23.18 -6.28 -19.76
C ARG A 398 24.25 -5.60 -18.92
N TYR A 399 24.00 -4.40 -18.43
CA TYR A 399 25.02 -3.54 -17.81
C TYR A 399 24.99 -3.58 -16.28
N HIS A 400 23.84 -3.90 -15.68
CA HIS A 400 23.71 -4.01 -14.22
C HIS A 400 23.61 -5.46 -13.74
N GLY A 401 24.12 -5.74 -12.53
CA GLY A 401 24.30 -7.11 -12.01
C GLY A 401 23.08 -7.75 -11.33
N GLY A 402 21.92 -7.09 -11.28
CA GLY A 402 20.77 -7.59 -10.52
C GLY A 402 20.81 -7.22 -9.03
N THR A 403 21.47 -6.12 -8.68
CA THR A 403 21.62 -5.56 -7.33
C THR A 403 20.64 -4.40 -7.08
N GLU A 404 20.78 -3.73 -5.93
CA GLU A 404 20.08 -2.50 -5.57
C GLU A 404 20.24 -1.34 -6.59
N ASP A 405 21.29 -1.39 -7.41
CA ASP A 405 21.61 -0.38 -8.42
C ASP A 405 21.04 -0.71 -9.82
N SER A 406 20.19 -1.72 -9.96
CA SER A 406 19.76 -2.22 -11.30
C SER A 406 18.79 -1.32 -12.07
N SER A 407 17.95 -0.56 -11.37
CA SER A 407 17.00 0.39 -11.95
C SER A 407 16.73 1.53 -10.99
N CYS A 408 15.93 2.53 -11.36
CA CYS A 408 15.36 3.49 -10.41
C CYS A 408 14.32 2.85 -9.48
N TRP A 409 13.78 3.63 -8.53
CA TRP A 409 12.64 3.20 -7.70
C TRP A 409 11.33 3.18 -8.50
N ILE A 410 10.73 2.00 -8.64
CA ILE A 410 9.57 1.75 -9.48
C ILE A 410 8.32 1.54 -8.61
N ARG A 411 7.25 2.28 -8.88
CA ARG A 411 5.97 2.14 -8.17
C ARG A 411 5.31 0.81 -8.44
N VAL A 412 4.66 0.26 -7.42
CA VAL A 412 3.95 -1.01 -7.49
C VAL A 412 2.46 -0.78 -7.32
N SER A 413 1.69 -1.13 -8.36
CA SER A 413 0.24 -1.17 -8.32
C SER A 413 -0.22 -2.09 -7.19
N GLN A 414 -1.22 -1.63 -6.44
CA GLN A 414 -1.86 -2.36 -5.36
C GLN A 414 -3.31 -2.66 -5.73
N ALA A 415 -3.87 -3.76 -5.22
CA ALA A 415 -5.27 -4.11 -5.47
C ALA A 415 -6.25 -3.04 -4.96
N TRP A 416 -5.90 -2.31 -3.90
CA TRP A 416 -6.67 -1.20 -3.34
C TRP A 416 -5.73 -0.23 -2.63
N ALA A 417 -5.73 1.05 -3.00
CA ALA A 417 -4.89 2.07 -2.36
C ALA A 417 -5.70 3.35 -2.07
N GLY A 418 -5.84 3.70 -0.80
CA GLY A 418 -6.47 4.94 -0.32
C GLY A 418 -5.57 5.69 0.67
N ALA A 419 -6.02 6.88 1.10
CA ALA A 419 -5.26 7.71 2.03
C ALA A 419 -5.18 7.07 3.43
N GLY A 420 -4.10 6.34 3.71
CA GLY A 420 -3.87 5.65 4.98
C GLY A 420 -4.62 4.32 5.13
N PHE A 421 -5.21 3.77 4.06
CA PHE A 421 -5.92 2.48 4.08
C PHE A 421 -5.78 1.76 2.74
N GLY A 422 -6.01 0.45 2.73
CA GLY A 422 -6.01 -0.37 1.51
C GLY A 422 -5.26 -1.69 1.68
N HIS A 423 -4.90 -2.30 0.56
CA HIS A 423 -4.08 -3.49 0.47
C HIS A 423 -2.63 -3.10 0.17
N LEU A 424 -1.68 -3.67 0.91
CA LEU A 424 -0.25 -3.48 0.66
C LEU A 424 0.45 -4.83 0.66
N ALA A 425 0.90 -5.26 -0.52
CA ALA A 425 1.85 -6.36 -0.65
C ALA A 425 3.08 -5.81 -1.38
N ILE A 426 4.26 -5.96 -0.79
CA ILE A 426 5.51 -5.54 -1.44
C ILE A 426 6.11 -6.74 -2.18
N PRO A 427 6.45 -6.64 -3.48
CA PRO A 427 7.21 -7.68 -4.17
C PRO A 427 8.56 -7.93 -3.48
N ARG A 428 8.93 -9.21 -3.32
CA ARG A 428 10.20 -9.61 -2.68
C ARG A 428 11.31 -9.76 -3.71
N VAL A 429 12.56 -9.60 -3.28
CA VAL A 429 13.75 -9.84 -4.12
C VAL A 429 13.68 -11.24 -4.73
N GLY A 430 13.94 -11.35 -6.03
CA GLY A 430 13.85 -12.57 -6.81
C GLY A 430 12.48 -12.88 -7.41
N GLN A 431 11.41 -12.17 -7.03
CA GLN A 431 10.09 -12.37 -7.63
C GLN A 431 9.99 -11.72 -9.01
N GLU A 432 9.30 -12.37 -9.94
CA GLU A 432 8.93 -11.80 -11.23
C GLU A 432 7.70 -10.88 -11.10
N VAL A 433 7.80 -9.73 -11.75
CA VAL A 433 6.74 -8.72 -11.84
C VAL A 433 6.49 -8.32 -13.29
N ILE A 434 5.27 -7.87 -13.57
CA ILE A 434 4.89 -7.28 -14.85
C ILE A 434 5.01 -5.77 -14.75
N VAL A 435 5.82 -5.18 -15.63
CA VAL A 435 6.15 -3.76 -15.69
C VAL A 435 5.49 -3.17 -16.93
N ASP A 436 4.63 -2.19 -16.71
CA ASP A 436 4.12 -1.31 -17.77
C ASP A 436 4.90 0.01 -17.77
N PHE A 437 4.70 0.83 -18.79
CA PHE A 437 5.44 2.07 -18.99
C PHE A 437 4.43 3.20 -19.24
N LEU A 438 4.41 4.22 -18.37
CA LEU A 438 3.43 5.30 -18.49
C LEU A 438 3.60 6.03 -19.84
N ASN A 439 2.52 6.12 -20.62
CA ASN A 439 2.52 6.64 -22.00
C ASN A 439 3.45 5.87 -22.97
N GLY A 440 3.82 4.64 -22.63
CA GLY A 440 4.81 3.84 -23.35
C GLY A 440 6.24 4.37 -23.21
N ASP A 441 6.51 5.31 -22.30
CA ASP A 441 7.84 5.90 -22.10
C ASP A 441 8.77 4.91 -21.36
N PRO A 442 9.87 4.43 -21.97
CA PRO A 442 10.84 3.53 -21.33
C PRO A 442 11.41 4.06 -20.00
N ASP A 443 11.39 5.38 -19.78
CA ASP A 443 11.88 6.02 -18.56
C ASP A 443 10.83 6.12 -17.45
N GLN A 444 9.58 5.69 -17.67
CA GLN A 444 8.48 5.72 -16.69
C GLN A 444 7.92 4.32 -16.39
N PRO A 445 8.76 3.38 -15.91
CA PRO A 445 8.26 2.07 -15.54
C PRO A 445 7.32 2.13 -14.32
N ILE A 446 6.32 1.25 -14.31
CA ILE A 446 5.40 1.01 -13.20
C ILE A 446 5.05 -0.48 -13.14
N VAL A 447 5.16 -1.10 -11.98
CA VAL A 447 4.74 -2.50 -11.80
C VAL A 447 3.22 -2.56 -11.74
N THR A 448 2.60 -3.33 -12.61
CA THR A 448 1.13 -3.47 -12.72
C THR A 448 0.63 -4.86 -12.34
N GLY A 449 1.51 -5.86 -12.28
CA GLY A 449 1.13 -7.23 -11.98
C GLY A 449 2.27 -8.10 -11.48
N ARG A 450 1.97 -9.36 -11.18
CA ARG A 450 2.90 -10.39 -10.71
C ARG A 450 2.57 -11.71 -11.37
N THR A 451 3.58 -12.53 -11.56
CA THR A 451 3.46 -13.85 -12.17
C THR A 451 4.22 -14.89 -11.33
N TYR A 452 3.68 -16.10 -11.28
CA TYR A 452 4.42 -17.27 -10.82
C TYR A 452 5.21 -17.85 -11.99
N HIS A 453 6.33 -18.50 -11.69
CA HIS A 453 7.17 -19.23 -12.65
C HIS A 453 7.77 -20.47 -11.97
N GLU A 454 8.56 -21.26 -12.70
CA GLU A 454 9.07 -22.56 -12.21
C GLU A 454 9.77 -22.47 -10.84
N ASP A 455 10.69 -21.50 -10.68
CA ASP A 455 11.43 -21.29 -9.42
C ASP A 455 10.63 -20.49 -8.36
N ASN A 456 9.45 -19.98 -8.70
CA ASN A 456 8.54 -19.27 -7.80
C ASN A 456 7.11 -19.78 -8.04
N PRO A 457 6.80 -21.01 -7.60
CA PRO A 457 5.52 -21.63 -7.86
C PRO A 457 4.39 -20.99 -7.03
N SER A 458 3.16 -21.16 -7.51
CA SER A 458 1.96 -20.76 -6.77
C SER A 458 1.81 -21.53 -5.46
N PRO A 459 1.13 -20.98 -4.43
CA PRO A 459 0.75 -21.73 -3.25
C PRO A 459 -0.11 -22.97 -3.59
N GLY A 460 0.21 -24.11 -2.97
CA GLY A 460 -0.50 -25.37 -3.17
C GLY A 460 0.06 -26.18 -4.36
N ASP A 461 -0.67 -27.23 -4.73
CA ASP A 461 -0.22 -28.24 -5.69
C ASP A 461 -1.09 -28.19 -6.96
N LEU A 462 -1.03 -27.10 -7.73
CA LEU A 462 -1.80 -27.01 -8.98
C LEU A 462 -1.34 -28.08 -9.99
N PRO A 463 -2.26 -28.72 -10.74
CA PRO A 463 -3.71 -28.44 -10.82
C PRO A 463 -4.60 -29.19 -9.81
N ALA A 464 -4.04 -29.89 -8.82
CA ALA A 464 -4.82 -30.62 -7.82
C ALA A 464 -5.65 -29.68 -6.93
N THR A 465 -5.10 -28.52 -6.57
CA THR A 465 -5.77 -27.49 -5.74
C THR A 465 -6.53 -26.43 -6.54
N ARG A 466 -7.00 -26.75 -7.75
CA ARG A 466 -7.65 -25.77 -8.67
C ARG A 466 -8.93 -25.11 -8.13
N THR A 467 -9.56 -25.68 -7.10
CA THR A 467 -10.76 -25.16 -6.44
C THR A 467 -10.44 -24.30 -5.21
N LYS A 468 -9.16 -24.08 -4.91
CA LYS A 468 -8.72 -23.25 -3.79
C LYS A 468 -8.38 -21.83 -4.24
N MET A 469 -8.88 -20.85 -3.49
CA MET A 469 -8.35 -19.49 -3.49
C MET A 469 -7.50 -19.28 -2.23
N THR A 470 -6.24 -18.87 -2.39
CA THR A 470 -5.29 -18.77 -1.27
C THR A 470 -4.62 -17.41 -1.22
N ILE A 471 -4.62 -16.80 -0.03
CA ILE A 471 -3.77 -15.66 0.33
C ILE A 471 -2.78 -16.16 1.38
N ARG A 472 -1.54 -16.42 0.94
CA ARG A 472 -0.46 -16.94 1.79
C ARG A 472 0.70 -15.95 1.84
N SER A 473 1.15 -15.62 3.06
CA SER A 473 2.37 -14.85 3.29
C SER A 473 3.58 -15.77 3.49
N LYS A 474 4.77 -15.20 3.69
CA LYS A 474 5.96 -15.93 4.14
C LYS A 474 6.62 -15.15 5.27
N THR A 475 7.04 -15.82 6.33
CA THR A 475 7.83 -15.21 7.41
C THR A 475 9.07 -14.56 6.81
N TYR A 476 9.33 -13.29 7.16
CA TYR A 476 10.52 -12.60 6.71
C TYR A 476 11.77 -13.30 7.24
N GLN A 477 12.70 -13.66 6.35
CA GLN A 477 13.92 -14.40 6.68
C GLN A 477 13.65 -15.72 7.45
N GLY A 478 12.54 -16.40 7.15
CA GLY A 478 12.20 -17.70 7.72
C GLY A 478 11.20 -18.49 6.87
N ASP A 479 10.85 -19.68 7.34
CA ASP A 479 10.07 -20.67 6.56
C ASP A 479 8.57 -20.74 6.93
N GLY A 480 8.13 -19.96 7.92
CA GLY A 480 6.73 -19.91 8.36
C GLY A 480 5.81 -19.13 7.42
N PHE A 481 4.49 -19.14 7.68
CA PHE A 481 3.50 -18.40 6.89
C PHE A 481 2.21 -18.11 7.65
N ASN A 482 1.54 -17.01 7.30
CA ASN A 482 0.12 -16.81 7.61
C ASN A 482 -0.70 -17.13 6.35
N GLU A 483 -1.91 -17.66 6.52
CA GLU A 483 -2.76 -18.05 5.39
C GLU A 483 -4.24 -17.82 5.65
N LEU A 484 -4.93 -17.35 4.60
CA LEU A 484 -6.37 -17.43 4.45
C LEU A 484 -6.67 -18.18 3.15
N THR A 485 -7.35 -19.32 3.26
CA THR A 485 -7.73 -20.15 2.11
C THR A 485 -9.23 -20.43 2.10
N PHE A 486 -9.82 -20.39 0.91
CA PHE A 486 -11.19 -20.79 0.62
C PHE A 486 -11.14 -22.01 -0.32
N GLU A 487 -11.68 -23.13 0.11
CA GLU A 487 -11.90 -24.33 -0.71
C GLU A 487 -13.36 -24.33 -1.17
N ASP A 488 -13.56 -24.39 -2.49
CA ASP A 488 -14.88 -24.36 -3.13
C ASP A 488 -15.26 -25.70 -3.76
N ALA A 489 -14.55 -26.78 -3.44
CA ALA A 489 -14.96 -28.13 -3.81
C ALA A 489 -16.31 -28.48 -3.17
N THR A 490 -17.28 -28.89 -4.00
CA THR A 490 -18.65 -29.23 -3.57
C THR A 490 -18.64 -30.30 -2.47
N ASP A 491 -19.39 -30.04 -1.40
CA ASP A 491 -19.51 -30.88 -0.20
C ASP A 491 -18.19 -31.02 0.59
N GLN A 492 -17.18 -30.21 0.28
CA GLN A 492 -15.88 -30.15 0.97
C GLN A 492 -15.44 -28.69 1.21
N GLU A 493 -16.40 -27.75 1.21
CA GLU A 493 -16.12 -26.33 1.34
C GLU A 493 -15.46 -26.02 2.69
N GLN A 494 -14.40 -25.21 2.66
CA GLN A 494 -13.64 -24.88 3.86
C GLN A 494 -13.09 -23.46 3.80
N VAL A 495 -13.23 -22.74 4.91
CA VAL A 495 -12.42 -21.55 5.19
C VAL A 495 -11.34 -21.95 6.19
N TYR A 496 -10.07 -21.84 5.77
CA TYR A 496 -8.90 -22.11 6.61
C TYR A 496 -8.19 -20.81 6.95
N ILE A 497 -7.97 -20.57 8.25
CA ILE A 497 -7.22 -19.43 8.77
C ILE A 497 -6.05 -19.97 9.59
N HIS A 498 -4.84 -19.62 9.18
CA HIS A 498 -3.60 -19.98 9.88
C HIS A 498 -2.83 -18.72 10.29
N ALA A 499 -2.54 -18.62 11.58
CA ALA A 499 -1.65 -17.61 12.14
C ALA A 499 -0.37 -18.28 12.64
N GLN A 500 0.78 -17.86 12.11
CA GLN A 500 2.09 -18.44 12.44
C GLN A 500 2.48 -18.25 13.92
N LYS A 501 1.93 -17.23 14.58
CA LYS A 501 2.28 -16.88 15.96
C LYS A 501 1.08 -16.39 16.78
N ASN A 502 0.73 -15.11 16.67
CA ASN A 502 -0.39 -14.51 17.38
C ASN A 502 -1.57 -14.31 16.43
N MET A 503 -2.78 -14.50 16.93
CA MET A 503 -4.03 -14.10 16.27
C MET A 503 -4.82 -13.21 17.23
N ASP A 504 -4.88 -11.93 16.91
CA ASP A 504 -5.68 -10.95 17.66
C ASP A 504 -6.96 -10.64 16.87
N THR A 505 -8.11 -10.56 17.56
CA THR A 505 -9.39 -10.23 16.95
C THR A 505 -10.11 -9.20 17.82
N GLU A 506 -10.25 -7.99 17.29
CA GLU A 506 -10.92 -6.88 17.97
C GLU A 506 -12.25 -6.57 17.27
N VAL A 507 -13.35 -6.58 18.02
CA VAL A 507 -14.70 -6.26 17.51
C VAL A 507 -15.28 -5.15 18.38
N LEU A 508 -15.47 -3.97 17.80
CA LEU A 508 -15.88 -2.77 18.53
C LEU A 508 -17.36 -2.76 18.96
N ASN A 509 -18.16 -3.68 18.42
CA ASN A 509 -19.59 -3.79 18.75
C ASN A 509 -19.97 -5.26 18.98
N ASN A 510 -20.67 -5.90 18.04
CA ASN A 510 -21.21 -7.24 18.22
C ASN A 510 -20.41 -8.28 17.42
N ARG A 511 -19.98 -9.35 18.09
CA ARG A 511 -19.50 -10.59 17.46
C ARG A 511 -20.57 -11.67 17.62
N THR A 512 -21.05 -12.22 16.50
CA THR A 512 -21.98 -13.36 16.48
C THR A 512 -21.27 -14.58 15.89
N THR A 513 -21.50 -15.75 16.45
CA THR A 513 -20.98 -17.03 15.93
C THR A 513 -22.10 -18.06 15.99
N ASP A 514 -22.48 -18.61 14.83
CA ASP A 514 -23.56 -19.58 14.66
C ASP A 514 -23.00 -20.79 13.90
N VAL A 515 -22.86 -21.92 14.59
CA VAL A 515 -22.33 -23.17 14.05
C VAL A 515 -23.46 -24.18 14.05
N LYS A 516 -23.83 -24.69 12.86
CA LYS A 516 -25.00 -25.58 12.68
C LYS A 516 -24.77 -27.01 13.14
N MET A 517 -23.53 -27.46 13.04
CA MET A 517 -23.10 -28.79 13.47
C MET A 517 -22.23 -28.61 14.72
N ASP A 518 -20.95 -28.96 14.63
CA ASP A 518 -20.07 -29.02 15.80
C ASP A 518 -19.10 -27.84 15.86
N HIS A 519 -18.88 -27.30 17.06
CA HIS A 519 -17.79 -26.38 17.37
C HIS A 519 -16.79 -27.06 18.31
N SER A 520 -15.52 -27.11 17.89
CA SER A 520 -14.42 -27.65 18.70
C SER A 520 -13.33 -26.58 18.88
N GLU A 521 -12.91 -26.38 20.12
CA GLU A 521 -11.81 -25.48 20.48
C GLU A 521 -10.81 -26.26 21.35
N THR A 522 -9.52 -26.19 21.01
CA THR A 522 -8.45 -26.80 21.79
C THR A 522 -7.43 -25.75 22.17
N ILE A 523 -7.24 -25.53 23.47
CA ILE A 523 -6.27 -24.58 24.01
C ILE A 523 -5.12 -25.37 24.65
N GLY A 524 -3.92 -25.22 24.09
CA GLY A 524 -2.74 -25.96 24.57
C GLY A 524 -2.16 -25.46 25.91
N ASN A 525 -2.57 -24.26 26.35
CA ASN A 525 -2.11 -23.67 27.62
C ASN A 525 -3.31 -23.06 28.38
N ASN A 526 -3.37 -21.73 28.51
CA ASN A 526 -4.40 -21.06 29.30
C ASN A 526 -5.46 -20.40 28.43
N GLN A 527 -6.73 -20.53 28.82
CA GLN A 527 -7.85 -19.74 28.31
C GLN A 527 -8.29 -18.77 29.41
N ASN A 528 -8.39 -17.48 29.08
CA ASN A 528 -8.92 -16.45 29.98
C ASN A 528 -10.13 -15.78 29.32
N ILE A 529 -11.27 -15.77 30.01
CA ILE A 529 -12.51 -15.19 29.54
C ILE A 529 -12.99 -14.19 30.58
N THR A 530 -13.10 -12.92 30.16
CA THR A 530 -13.64 -11.84 31.00
C THR A 530 -14.92 -11.31 30.36
N VAL A 531 -16.03 -11.36 31.10
CA VAL A 531 -17.32 -10.80 30.69
C VAL A 531 -17.70 -9.68 31.67
N GLY A 532 -17.81 -8.45 31.18
CA GLY A 532 -17.94 -7.27 32.05
C GLY A 532 -19.30 -7.07 32.73
N LEU A 533 -20.38 -7.68 32.21
CA LEU A 533 -21.73 -7.53 32.75
C LEU A 533 -22.33 -8.89 33.11
N GLY A 534 -22.86 -9.62 32.12
CA GLY A 534 -23.53 -10.89 32.33
C GLY A 534 -23.16 -11.91 31.27
N GLN A 535 -22.92 -13.14 31.70
CA GLN A 535 -22.75 -14.30 30.83
C GLN A 535 -23.94 -15.23 31.04
N THR A 536 -24.65 -15.56 29.96
CA THR A 536 -25.68 -16.60 29.96
C THR A 536 -25.18 -17.77 29.11
N VAL A 537 -25.13 -18.97 29.70
CA VAL A 537 -24.81 -20.20 28.99
C VAL A 537 -26.05 -21.08 29.02
N THR A 538 -26.57 -21.38 27.83
CA THR A 538 -27.71 -22.30 27.68
C THR A 538 -27.23 -23.53 26.92
N VAL A 539 -27.36 -24.70 27.53
CA VAL A 539 -27.02 -25.99 26.91
C VAL A 539 -28.31 -26.73 26.60
N GLY A 540 -28.61 -26.92 25.31
CA GLY A 540 -29.85 -27.54 24.82
C GLY A 540 -31.03 -26.57 24.69
N LYS A 541 -31.97 -26.91 23.80
CA LYS A 541 -33.31 -26.31 23.70
C LYS A 541 -34.32 -27.45 23.78
N GLU A 542 -35.22 -27.35 24.76
CA GLU A 542 -36.32 -28.30 25.04
C GLU A 542 -35.94 -29.67 25.63
N ASN A 543 -36.91 -30.25 26.35
CA ASN A 543 -36.85 -31.51 27.09
C ASN A 543 -36.71 -32.74 26.17
N ALA A 544 -35.58 -32.87 25.48
CA ALA A 544 -35.19 -34.11 24.80
C ALA A 544 -33.95 -34.70 25.50
N GLY A 545 -33.95 -36.01 25.72
CA GLY A 545 -32.83 -36.70 26.36
C GLY A 545 -31.55 -36.58 25.53
N GLY A 546 -30.41 -36.37 26.20
CA GLY A 546 -29.08 -36.35 25.56
C GLY A 546 -28.29 -35.05 25.70
N HIS A 547 -28.82 -34.04 26.38
CA HIS A 547 -28.09 -32.80 26.68
C HIS A 547 -27.42 -32.89 28.06
N ASP A 548 -26.09 -32.94 28.10
CA ASP A 548 -25.31 -32.90 29.34
C ASP A 548 -24.34 -31.71 29.36
N GLN A 549 -24.16 -31.12 30.54
CA GLN A 549 -23.03 -30.26 30.83
C GLN A 549 -22.11 -31.01 31.78
N LYS A 550 -20.99 -31.53 31.27
CA LYS A 550 -19.97 -32.19 32.10
C LYS A 550 -18.79 -31.25 32.33
N ILE A 551 -18.55 -30.89 33.58
CA ILE A 551 -17.38 -30.12 34.00
C ILE A 551 -16.45 -31.05 34.78
N THR A 552 -15.23 -31.26 34.28
CA THR A 552 -14.18 -32.01 34.99
C THR A 552 -13.07 -31.04 35.39
N VAL A 553 -12.74 -30.98 36.69
CA VAL A 553 -11.66 -30.13 37.21
C VAL A 553 -10.62 -31.04 37.86
N ALA A 554 -9.37 -31.00 37.38
CA ALA A 554 -8.34 -31.94 37.81
C ALA A 554 -7.70 -31.58 39.17
N HIS A 555 -7.65 -30.29 39.50
CA HIS A 555 -7.12 -29.79 40.77
C HIS A 555 -8.26 -29.14 41.56
N ASP A 556 -8.25 -27.80 41.68
CA ASP A 556 -9.19 -27.08 42.53
C ASP A 556 -10.21 -26.28 41.72
N ARG A 557 -11.47 -26.26 42.20
CA ARG A 557 -12.50 -25.33 41.74
C ARG A 557 -12.83 -24.36 42.87
N HIS A 558 -12.57 -23.08 42.65
CA HIS A 558 -12.98 -22.01 43.57
C HIS A 558 -14.16 -21.22 42.98
N VAL A 559 -15.23 -21.03 43.75
CA VAL A 559 -16.41 -20.26 43.33
C VAL A 559 -16.70 -19.21 44.40
N THR A 560 -16.69 -17.94 44.02
CA THR A 560 -17.11 -16.81 44.86
C THR A 560 -18.39 -16.22 44.28
N VAL A 561 -19.44 -16.09 45.10
CA VAL A 561 -20.69 -15.43 44.71
C VAL A 561 -20.84 -14.18 45.57
N GLY A 562 -20.91 -13.01 44.93
CA GLY A 562 -20.95 -11.71 45.64
C GLY A 562 -22.31 -11.33 46.20
N ASN A 563 -23.39 -11.79 45.55
CA ASN A 563 -24.78 -11.60 45.98
C ASN A 563 -25.39 -12.98 46.28
N ASP A 564 -26.47 -13.35 45.59
CA ASP A 564 -27.20 -14.58 45.85
C ASP A 564 -26.80 -15.72 44.91
N GLN A 565 -26.71 -16.93 45.46
CA GLN A 565 -26.68 -18.17 44.68
C GLN A 565 -28.01 -18.91 44.87
N ARG A 566 -28.82 -19.02 43.80
CA ARG A 566 -30.02 -19.86 43.77
C ARG A 566 -29.77 -21.09 42.91
N ILE A 567 -29.96 -22.28 43.48
CA ILE A 567 -29.90 -23.56 42.77
C ILE A 567 -31.31 -24.17 42.80
N THR A 568 -31.91 -24.38 41.63
CA THR A 568 -33.19 -25.09 41.48
C THR A 568 -32.94 -26.39 40.72
N VAL A 569 -33.33 -27.52 41.30
CA VAL A 569 -33.20 -28.85 40.69
C VAL A 569 -34.59 -29.47 40.61
N GLN A 570 -35.05 -29.82 39.40
CA GLN A 570 -36.41 -30.35 39.17
C GLN A 570 -36.53 -31.85 39.46
N HIS A 571 -35.43 -32.61 39.29
CA HIS A 571 -35.36 -34.03 39.57
C HIS A 571 -34.49 -34.29 40.81
N ASP A 572 -33.33 -34.92 40.63
CA ASP A 572 -32.45 -35.34 41.70
C ASP A 572 -31.21 -34.45 41.81
N HIS A 573 -30.84 -34.12 43.05
CA HIS A 573 -29.54 -33.57 43.38
C HIS A 573 -28.78 -34.59 44.22
N SER A 574 -27.77 -35.23 43.62
CA SER A 574 -26.83 -36.10 44.33
C SER A 574 -25.51 -35.39 44.55
N GLN A 575 -24.98 -35.47 45.78
CA GLN A 575 -23.68 -34.92 46.12
C GLN A 575 -22.89 -35.96 46.93
N GLU A 576 -21.74 -36.37 46.38
CA GLU A 576 -20.79 -37.24 47.04
C GLU A 576 -19.52 -36.45 47.38
N VAL A 577 -19.05 -36.55 48.63
CA VAL A 577 -17.80 -35.94 49.10
C VAL A 577 -16.99 -37.03 49.77
N THR A 578 -15.81 -37.34 49.23
CA THR A 578 -14.99 -38.48 49.67
C THR A 578 -14.10 -38.17 50.87
N ASN A 579 -13.70 -36.91 51.03
CA ASN A 579 -12.98 -36.41 52.20
C ASN A 579 -13.92 -35.55 53.06
N ASP A 580 -13.58 -34.28 53.28
CA ASP A 580 -14.29 -33.42 54.21
C ASP A 580 -15.26 -32.45 53.53
N ARG A 581 -16.42 -32.23 54.15
CA ARG A 581 -17.33 -31.12 53.85
C ARG A 581 -17.42 -30.21 55.07
N THR A 582 -16.98 -28.96 54.92
CA THR A 582 -17.17 -27.90 55.94
C THR A 582 -18.19 -26.87 55.45
N VAL A 583 -19.19 -26.56 56.27
CA VAL A 583 -20.19 -25.50 56.00
C VAL A 583 -20.16 -24.51 57.15
N ARG A 584 -19.98 -23.22 56.84
CA ARG A 584 -20.09 -22.10 57.80
C ARG A 584 -21.17 -21.16 57.32
N ILE A 585 -22.14 -20.85 58.18
CA ILE A 585 -23.26 -19.94 57.89
C ILE A 585 -23.17 -18.77 58.88
N GLY A 586 -23.17 -17.54 58.39
CA GLY A 586 -22.97 -16.34 59.21
C GLY A 586 -24.25 -15.82 59.90
N HIS A 587 -25.41 -16.06 59.29
CA HIS A 587 -26.72 -15.72 59.82
C HIS A 587 -27.54 -17.00 60.04
N ASP A 588 -28.65 -17.16 59.34
CA ASP A 588 -29.61 -18.24 59.58
C ASP A 588 -29.51 -19.34 58.53
N THR A 589 -29.91 -20.55 58.93
CA THR A 589 -30.15 -21.68 58.02
C THR A 589 -31.50 -22.29 58.35
N SER A 590 -32.31 -22.55 57.32
CA SER A 590 -33.57 -23.25 57.43
C SER A 590 -33.56 -24.47 56.50
N LEU A 591 -34.14 -25.58 56.98
CA LEU A 591 -34.28 -26.81 56.22
C LEU A 591 -35.72 -27.30 56.36
N SER A 592 -36.46 -27.30 55.26
CA SER A 592 -37.79 -27.90 55.16
C SER A 592 -37.73 -29.15 54.29
N VAL A 593 -38.22 -30.27 54.80
CA VAL A 593 -38.25 -31.56 54.10
C VAL A 593 -39.68 -32.10 54.13
N VAL A 594 -40.33 -32.17 52.95
CA VAL A 594 -41.76 -32.53 52.84
C VAL A 594 -42.03 -34.00 53.15
N ARG A 595 -41.09 -34.89 52.81
CA ARG A 595 -41.20 -36.33 53.09
C ARG A 595 -40.27 -36.72 54.24
N ASN A 596 -39.25 -37.52 53.95
CA ASN A 596 -38.39 -38.10 54.97
C ASN A 596 -37.01 -37.44 54.95
N ARG A 597 -36.53 -37.02 56.12
CA ARG A 597 -35.11 -36.73 56.36
C ARG A 597 -34.50 -37.90 57.14
N SER A 598 -33.58 -38.63 56.52
CA SER A 598 -32.78 -39.66 57.20
C SER A 598 -31.37 -39.16 57.42
N VAL A 599 -30.84 -39.33 58.63
CA VAL A 599 -29.46 -39.00 58.99
C VAL A 599 -28.84 -40.24 59.61
N SER A 600 -27.75 -40.73 59.03
CA SER A 600 -26.98 -41.86 59.56
C SER A 600 -25.53 -41.41 59.76
N VAL A 601 -25.04 -41.53 60.99
CA VAL A 601 -23.66 -41.20 61.36
C VAL A 601 -23.02 -42.45 61.94
N LYS A 602 -22.00 -42.99 61.28
CA LYS A 602 -21.26 -44.16 61.77
C LYS A 602 -20.28 -43.82 62.90
N GLY A 603 -19.78 -42.59 62.90
CA GLY A 603 -18.88 -42.06 63.93
C GLY A 603 -19.62 -41.28 65.01
N LYS A 604 -19.00 -40.22 65.51
CA LYS A 604 -19.58 -39.31 66.51
C LYS A 604 -20.50 -38.29 65.82
N GLN A 605 -21.73 -38.16 66.31
CA GLN A 605 -22.58 -37.00 66.06
C GLN A 605 -22.53 -36.07 67.28
N GLU A 606 -22.05 -34.84 67.10
CA GLU A 606 -22.03 -33.82 68.15
C GLU A 606 -22.98 -32.68 67.78
N HIS A 607 -23.83 -32.28 68.72
CA HIS A 607 -24.73 -31.15 68.57
C HIS A 607 -24.54 -30.22 69.77
N ARG A 608 -24.15 -28.97 69.50
CA ARG A 608 -23.97 -27.94 70.53
C ARG A 608 -24.84 -26.75 70.19
N THR A 609 -25.75 -26.41 71.10
CA THR A 609 -26.61 -25.23 71.02
C THR A 609 -26.24 -24.29 72.14
N THR A 610 -25.98 -23.01 71.84
CA THR A 610 -25.55 -22.01 72.85
C THR A 610 -26.69 -21.18 73.41
N LYS A 611 -27.83 -21.13 72.70
CA LYS A 611 -29.08 -20.51 73.14
C LYS A 611 -30.15 -21.59 73.24
N ASP A 612 -31.37 -21.30 72.77
CA ASP A 612 -32.50 -22.22 72.87
C ASP A 612 -32.39 -23.36 71.86
N HIS A 613 -32.70 -24.57 72.31
CA HIS A 613 -32.93 -25.73 71.46
C HIS A 613 -34.39 -26.17 71.65
N ILE A 614 -35.21 -26.00 70.63
CA ILE A 614 -36.63 -26.41 70.66
C ILE A 614 -36.79 -27.61 69.74
N SER A 615 -37.34 -28.70 70.27
CA SER A 615 -37.67 -29.91 69.50
C SER A 615 -39.15 -30.23 69.71
N GLN A 616 -39.96 -29.99 68.68
CA GLN A 616 -41.37 -30.38 68.65
C GLN A 616 -41.54 -31.55 67.70
N VAL A 617 -42.21 -32.59 68.17
CA VAL A 617 -42.50 -33.80 67.40
C VAL A 617 -44.02 -33.98 67.41
N GLY A 618 -44.68 -33.76 66.27
CA GLY A 618 -46.13 -33.95 66.16
C GLY A 618 -46.57 -35.42 66.16
N GLY A 619 -45.63 -36.33 65.86
CA GLY A 619 -45.83 -37.78 65.94
C GLY A 619 -45.17 -38.40 67.19
N LYS A 620 -44.66 -39.62 67.05
CA LYS A 620 -43.93 -40.31 68.13
C LYS A 620 -42.48 -39.84 68.18
N HIS A 621 -42.03 -39.36 69.35
CA HIS A 621 -40.60 -39.22 69.65
C HIS A 621 -40.12 -40.50 70.32
N SER A 622 -39.24 -41.26 69.64
CA SER A 622 -38.61 -42.46 70.20
C SER A 622 -37.12 -42.20 70.38
N LEU A 623 -36.62 -42.47 71.58
CA LEU A 623 -35.21 -42.41 71.91
C LEU A 623 -34.81 -43.75 72.53
N GLU A 624 -33.96 -44.49 71.83
CA GLU A 624 -33.32 -45.70 72.35
C GLU A 624 -31.84 -45.40 72.57
N VAL A 625 -31.36 -45.53 73.81
CA VAL A 625 -29.94 -45.38 74.16
C VAL A 625 -29.45 -46.72 74.68
N LYS A 626 -28.55 -47.38 73.93
CA LYS A 626 -27.95 -48.67 74.34
C LYS A 626 -26.88 -48.54 75.42
N GLY A 627 -26.34 -47.34 75.60
CA GLY A 627 -25.41 -46.98 76.67
C GLY A 627 -26.09 -46.10 77.72
N ASP A 628 -25.30 -45.26 78.37
CA ASP A 628 -25.83 -44.34 79.39
C ASP A 628 -26.52 -43.13 78.78
N MET A 629 -27.70 -42.79 79.31
CA MET A 629 -28.36 -41.52 79.07
C MET A 629 -28.21 -40.62 80.30
N ALA A 630 -27.49 -39.52 80.16
CA ALA A 630 -27.34 -38.51 81.20
C ALA A 630 -28.02 -37.21 80.79
N GLN A 631 -29.04 -36.78 81.55
CA GLN A 631 -29.65 -35.46 81.41
C GLN A 631 -29.28 -34.61 82.62
N LYS A 632 -28.51 -33.55 82.39
CA LYS A 632 -28.18 -32.56 83.42
C LYS A 632 -28.86 -31.24 83.08
N VAL A 633 -29.75 -30.79 83.95
CA VAL A 633 -30.47 -29.51 83.82
C VAL A 633 -30.04 -28.62 84.98
N ALA A 634 -29.50 -27.43 84.67
CA ALA A 634 -29.06 -26.46 85.69
C ALA A 634 -30.23 -25.60 86.22
N GLY A 635 -31.22 -25.33 85.36
CA GLY A 635 -32.51 -24.76 85.75
C GLY A 635 -33.43 -25.84 86.30
N ALA A 636 -34.66 -25.89 85.84
CA ALA A 636 -35.60 -26.93 86.24
C ALA A 636 -36.01 -27.84 85.07
N LEU A 637 -36.24 -29.11 85.40
CA LEU A 637 -36.70 -30.15 84.50
C LEU A 637 -38.20 -30.36 84.74
N GLY A 638 -39.02 -30.06 83.73
CA GLY A 638 -40.45 -30.35 83.74
C GLY A 638 -40.75 -31.58 82.88
N ILE A 639 -41.54 -32.50 83.41
CA ILE A 639 -42.15 -33.59 82.64
C ILE A 639 -43.65 -33.49 82.88
N CYS A 640 -44.38 -33.09 81.85
CA CYS A 640 -45.84 -33.01 81.86
C CYS A 640 -46.35 -33.94 80.76
N VAL A 641 -47.23 -34.86 81.13
CA VAL A 641 -47.81 -35.86 80.22
C VAL A 641 -49.31 -35.90 80.47
N GLU A 642 -50.12 -35.86 79.42
CA GLU A 642 -51.58 -35.96 79.54
C GLU A 642 -52.05 -37.37 79.94
N GLY A 643 -51.30 -38.39 79.48
CA GLY A 643 -51.45 -39.78 79.88
C GLY A 643 -50.47 -40.20 80.98
N ASP A 644 -50.07 -41.47 80.95
CA ASP A 644 -49.25 -42.05 82.01
C ASP A 644 -47.76 -41.65 81.91
N ILE A 645 -47.18 -41.26 83.04
CA ILE A 645 -45.73 -41.26 83.23
C ILE A 645 -45.35 -42.62 83.82
N VAL A 646 -44.75 -43.49 83.02
CA VAL A 646 -44.21 -44.78 83.48
C VAL A 646 -42.69 -44.67 83.59
N LEU A 647 -42.19 -44.69 84.82
CA LEU A 647 -40.77 -44.89 85.12
C LEU A 647 -40.58 -46.33 85.57
N GLN A 648 -39.83 -47.11 84.80
CA GLN A 648 -39.50 -48.49 85.12
C GLN A 648 -37.98 -48.66 85.18
N SER A 649 -37.51 -49.37 86.20
CA SER A 649 -36.11 -49.75 86.36
C SER A 649 -36.09 -51.17 86.90
N ASP A 650 -35.28 -52.04 86.30
CA ASP A 650 -35.12 -53.42 86.78
C ASP A 650 -34.34 -53.49 88.11
N SER A 651 -33.70 -52.38 88.50
CA SER A 651 -32.87 -52.27 89.70
C SER A 651 -33.52 -51.38 90.75
N LYS A 652 -33.58 -50.08 90.49
CA LYS A 652 -34.03 -49.07 91.45
C LYS A 652 -34.41 -47.77 90.75
N ILE A 653 -35.40 -47.09 91.32
CA ILE A 653 -35.74 -45.70 91.00
C ILE A 653 -35.41 -44.88 92.24
N SER A 654 -34.59 -43.85 92.11
CA SER A 654 -34.18 -42.98 93.22
C SER A 654 -34.49 -41.54 92.89
N LEU A 655 -35.37 -40.94 93.68
CA LEU A 655 -35.68 -39.52 93.64
C LEU A 655 -35.04 -38.88 94.87
N LYS A 656 -34.09 -37.98 94.69
CA LYS A 656 -33.36 -37.33 95.80
C LYS A 656 -33.41 -35.82 95.65
N VAL A 657 -33.77 -35.14 96.74
CA VAL A 657 -33.76 -33.68 96.85
C VAL A 657 -33.04 -33.29 98.13
N GLY A 658 -31.85 -32.71 98.01
CA GLY A 658 -30.99 -32.42 99.18
C GLY A 658 -30.70 -33.68 100.01
N GLY A 659 -31.04 -33.63 101.30
CA GLY A 659 -30.92 -34.77 102.23
C GLY A 659 -32.12 -35.73 102.23
N SER A 660 -33.21 -35.40 101.53
CA SER A 660 -34.44 -36.21 101.47
C SER A 660 -34.47 -37.09 100.22
N PHE A 661 -35.11 -38.25 100.30
CA PHE A 661 -35.22 -39.17 99.17
C PHE A 661 -36.46 -40.06 99.23
N VAL A 662 -36.82 -40.55 98.05
CA VAL A 662 -37.70 -41.70 97.84
C VAL A 662 -36.94 -42.69 96.96
N VAL A 663 -36.77 -43.91 97.43
CA VAL A 663 -36.16 -44.99 96.65
C VAL A 663 -37.17 -46.12 96.52
N ILE A 664 -37.45 -46.50 95.28
CA ILE A 664 -38.26 -47.68 94.94
C ILE A 664 -37.28 -48.74 94.46
N HIS A 665 -37.34 -49.92 95.07
CA HIS A 665 -36.53 -51.08 94.70
C HIS A 665 -37.38 -52.36 94.83
N ALA A 666 -36.85 -53.49 94.41
CA ALA A 666 -37.60 -54.76 94.36
C ALA A 666 -38.16 -55.24 95.72
N GLY A 667 -37.67 -54.69 96.84
CA GLY A 667 -38.07 -55.07 98.20
C GLY A 667 -39.06 -54.12 98.89
N GLY A 668 -39.33 -52.94 98.33
CA GLY A 668 -40.19 -51.93 98.97
C GLY A 668 -39.97 -50.49 98.49
N VAL A 669 -40.60 -49.56 99.22
CA VAL A 669 -40.46 -48.11 99.02
C VAL A 669 -39.85 -47.51 100.29
N ASP A 670 -38.61 -47.04 100.18
CA ASP A 670 -37.90 -46.35 101.25
C ASP A 670 -38.12 -44.84 101.13
N ILE A 671 -38.62 -44.22 102.19
CA ILE A 671 -38.81 -42.76 102.28
C ILE A 671 -38.02 -42.24 103.48
N GLY A 672 -37.08 -41.32 103.23
CA GLY A 672 -36.21 -40.76 104.27
C GLY A 672 -36.07 -39.24 104.15
N GLY A 673 -36.22 -38.52 105.26
CA GLY A 673 -36.01 -37.07 105.33
C GLY A 673 -36.24 -36.50 106.74
N PRO A 674 -35.84 -35.25 107.02
CA PRO A 674 -35.98 -34.63 108.35
C PRO A 674 -37.43 -34.51 108.85
N LYS A 675 -38.39 -34.46 107.91
CA LYS A 675 -39.84 -34.41 108.16
C LYS A 675 -40.58 -35.05 106.99
N ILE A 676 -41.48 -35.98 107.28
CA ILE A 676 -42.34 -36.65 106.29
C ILE A 676 -43.78 -36.22 106.58
N ASN A 677 -44.38 -35.42 105.69
CA ASN A 677 -45.77 -35.00 105.80
C ASN A 677 -46.63 -35.97 104.98
N LEU A 678 -47.49 -36.74 105.65
CA LEU A 678 -48.50 -37.59 105.03
C LEU A 678 -49.87 -36.92 105.18
N ASN A 679 -50.60 -36.72 104.08
CA ASN A 679 -51.97 -36.17 104.03
C ASN A 679 -52.16 -34.74 104.61
N SER A 680 -51.11 -33.94 104.82
CA SER A 680 -51.23 -32.52 105.20
C SER A 680 -50.08 -31.65 104.67
N GLY A 681 -50.41 -30.64 103.86
CA GLY A 681 -49.55 -29.49 103.55
C GLY A 681 -48.48 -29.68 102.46
N GLY A 682 -48.78 -29.19 101.26
CA GLY A 682 -47.84 -28.94 100.16
C GLY A 682 -48.59 -28.40 98.94
N SER A 683 -48.04 -27.39 98.26
CA SER A 683 -48.48 -26.96 96.94
C SER A 683 -47.57 -27.57 95.87
N PRO A 684 -48.12 -28.13 94.77
CA PRO A 684 -47.28 -28.61 93.68
C PRO A 684 -46.47 -27.45 93.09
N GLY A 685 -45.25 -27.72 92.65
CA GLY A 685 -44.52 -26.77 91.81
C GLY A 685 -45.17 -26.71 90.43
N ASP A 686 -45.24 -25.52 89.84
CA ASP A 686 -45.79 -25.36 88.50
C ASP A 686 -44.88 -26.03 87.47
N ALA A 687 -45.49 -26.76 86.53
CA ALA A 687 -44.77 -27.31 85.40
C ALA A 687 -44.25 -26.15 84.53
N ILE A 688 -42.95 -26.16 84.25
CA ILE A 688 -42.36 -25.18 83.33
C ILE A 688 -42.92 -25.45 81.95
N GLN A 689 -43.56 -24.43 81.35
CA GLN A 689 -44.07 -24.54 80.00
C GLN A 689 -42.90 -24.57 79.01
N PRO A 690 -42.92 -25.48 78.01
CA PRO A 690 -41.93 -25.44 76.95
C PRO A 690 -42.01 -24.10 76.22
N LEU A 691 -40.84 -23.57 75.84
CA LEU A 691 -40.78 -22.46 74.88
C LEU A 691 -41.55 -22.88 73.63
N GLN A 692 -42.60 -22.13 73.30
CA GLN A 692 -43.34 -22.38 72.07
C GLN A 692 -42.42 -22.06 70.90
N LEU A 693 -42.42 -22.93 69.89
CA LEU A 693 -41.93 -22.53 68.59
C LEU A 693 -42.75 -21.31 68.17
N THR A 694 -42.10 -20.16 68.02
CA THR A 694 -42.61 -19.15 67.11
C THR A 694 -42.59 -19.80 65.73
N ASN A 695 -43.72 -20.34 65.31
CA ASN A 695 -43.96 -20.63 63.92
C ASN A 695 -43.78 -19.30 63.19
N GLN A 696 -42.60 -19.10 62.62
CA GLN A 696 -42.51 -18.36 61.37
C GLN A 696 -42.92 -19.34 60.27
N GLU A 697 -44.13 -19.85 60.39
CA GLU A 697 -44.93 -20.05 59.21
C GLU A 697 -45.10 -18.64 58.66
N CYS A 698 -44.68 -18.43 57.42
CA CYS A 698 -45.04 -17.24 56.69
C CYS A 698 -46.57 -17.31 56.56
N SER A 699 -47.28 -16.74 57.54
CA SER A 699 -48.74 -16.72 57.54
C SER A 699 -49.13 -15.74 56.46
N THR A 700 -49.41 -16.28 55.28
CA THR A 700 -50.02 -15.54 54.19
C THR A 700 -51.39 -15.07 54.67
N HIS A 701 -51.56 -13.77 54.82
CA HIS A 701 -52.85 -13.15 55.09
C HIS A 701 -53.57 -13.02 53.76
N ASN A 702 -54.70 -13.71 53.61
CA ASN A 702 -55.56 -13.58 52.44
C ASN A 702 -56.71 -12.64 52.77
N LEU A 703 -56.93 -11.65 51.91
CA LEU A 703 -58.05 -10.73 51.98
C LEU A 703 -58.77 -10.75 50.63
N GLN A 704 -60.09 -10.93 50.67
CA GLN A 704 -60.98 -10.77 49.53
C GLN A 704 -62.04 -9.74 49.88
N PHE A 705 -62.41 -8.89 48.94
CA PHE A 705 -63.44 -7.88 49.14
C PHE A 705 -64.66 -8.23 48.31
N HIS A 706 -65.84 -8.25 48.95
CA HIS A 706 -67.12 -8.40 48.27
C HIS A 706 -67.80 -7.04 48.20
N PHE A 707 -68.11 -6.60 46.97
CA PHE A 707 -68.77 -5.34 46.72
C PHE A 707 -70.20 -5.55 46.24
N THR A 708 -71.15 -5.04 47.01
CA THR A 708 -72.58 -4.97 46.66
C THR A 708 -73.10 -3.55 46.74
N ASP A 709 -74.18 -3.24 46.04
CA ASP A 709 -74.92 -1.99 46.22
C ASP A 709 -75.78 -2.00 47.51
N ASP A 710 -76.49 -0.89 47.74
CA ASP A 710 -77.34 -0.69 48.93
C ASP A 710 -78.55 -1.65 48.99
N GLU A 711 -78.85 -2.36 47.89
CA GLU A 711 -79.88 -3.39 47.80
C GLU A 711 -79.32 -4.82 47.88
N GLY A 712 -77.99 -4.97 47.98
CA GLY A 712 -77.29 -6.26 48.10
C GLY A 712 -77.00 -6.95 46.77
N LEU A 713 -77.13 -6.26 45.62
CA LEU A 713 -76.73 -6.78 44.32
C LEU A 713 -75.23 -6.62 44.11
N PRO A 714 -74.52 -7.66 43.63
CA PRO A 714 -73.07 -7.61 43.48
C PRO A 714 -72.64 -6.72 42.31
N TYR A 715 -71.56 -5.96 42.51
CA TYR A 715 -70.87 -5.25 41.44
C TYR A 715 -70.05 -6.26 40.62
N SER A 716 -70.73 -6.96 39.70
CA SER A 716 -70.15 -7.98 38.82
C SER A 716 -69.21 -7.38 37.77
N GLU A 717 -68.05 -8.02 37.55
CA GLU A 717 -67.09 -7.67 36.47
C GLU A 717 -66.67 -6.19 36.49
N ALA A 718 -66.61 -5.60 37.69
CA ALA A 718 -66.31 -4.19 37.89
C ALA A 718 -64.81 -3.99 38.17
N PRO A 719 -64.12 -3.11 37.41
CA PRO A 719 -62.69 -2.89 37.60
C PRO A 719 -62.42 -2.19 38.93
N TYR A 720 -61.31 -2.54 39.58
CA TYR A 720 -60.88 -1.95 40.85
C TYR A 720 -59.37 -1.68 40.89
N ILE A 721 -58.95 -0.86 41.86
CA ILE A 721 -57.55 -0.71 42.27
C ILE A 721 -57.42 -0.99 43.77
N ALA A 722 -56.50 -1.88 44.12
CA ALA A 722 -56.10 -2.17 45.48
C ALA A 722 -54.80 -1.41 45.83
N PHE A 723 -54.78 -0.76 46.99
CA PHE A 723 -53.64 -0.02 47.53
C PHE A 723 -53.14 -0.71 48.80
N PHE A 724 -51.85 -1.04 48.83
CA PHE A 724 -51.18 -1.69 49.96
C PHE A 724 -50.46 -0.64 50.84
N GLU A 725 -50.15 -0.97 52.10
CA GLU A 725 -49.53 -0.01 53.04
C GLU A 725 -48.08 0.37 52.63
N ASP A 726 -47.40 -0.47 51.84
CA ASP A 726 -46.07 -0.21 51.29
C ASP A 726 -46.06 0.74 50.07
N GLY A 727 -47.25 1.18 49.63
CA GLY A 727 -47.44 2.10 48.51
C GLY A 727 -47.59 1.42 47.14
N SER A 728 -47.47 0.09 47.06
CA SER A 728 -47.73 -0.67 45.83
C SER A 728 -49.22 -0.70 45.48
N GLN A 729 -49.53 -0.86 44.18
CA GLN A 729 -50.91 -0.85 43.66
C GLN A 729 -51.11 -1.99 42.67
N THR A 730 -52.26 -2.65 42.76
CA THR A 730 -52.68 -3.70 41.81
C THR A 730 -54.08 -3.39 41.29
N ARG A 731 -54.34 -3.72 40.01
CA ARG A 731 -55.65 -3.53 39.37
C ARG A 731 -56.23 -4.86 38.95
N GLY A 732 -57.53 -5.05 39.14
CA GLY A 732 -58.26 -6.24 38.73
C GLY A 732 -59.70 -5.92 38.40
N GLU A 733 -60.49 -6.95 38.11
CA GLU A 733 -61.95 -6.88 37.96
C GLU A 733 -62.58 -7.85 38.95
N THR A 734 -63.69 -7.45 39.56
CA THR A 734 -64.47 -8.37 40.41
C THR A 734 -65.04 -9.51 39.57
N ASP A 735 -65.31 -10.66 40.19
CA ASP A 735 -65.99 -11.75 39.51
C ASP A 735 -67.50 -11.47 39.35
N LYS A 736 -68.24 -12.47 38.83
CA LYS A 736 -69.68 -12.35 38.60
C LYS A 736 -70.53 -12.23 39.87
N GLU A 737 -69.94 -12.58 41.01
CA GLU A 737 -70.56 -12.50 42.32
C GLU A 737 -70.05 -11.28 43.11
N GLY A 738 -69.25 -10.40 42.50
CA GLY A 738 -68.82 -9.13 43.10
C GLY A 738 -67.58 -9.24 43.99
N TYR A 739 -66.85 -10.35 43.94
CA TYR A 739 -65.64 -10.56 44.73
C TYR A 739 -64.37 -10.13 43.99
N THR A 740 -63.41 -9.52 44.68
CA THR A 740 -62.06 -9.29 44.15
C THR A 740 -61.26 -10.58 44.04
N GLU A 741 -60.09 -10.55 43.40
CA GLU A 741 -59.11 -11.61 43.61
C GLU A 741 -58.66 -11.67 45.08
N ASN A 742 -58.07 -12.80 45.47
CA ASN A 742 -57.50 -12.95 46.81
C ASN A 742 -56.15 -12.22 46.87
N PHE A 743 -56.06 -11.20 47.74
CA PHE A 743 -54.80 -10.54 48.02
C PHE A 743 -54.05 -11.29 49.10
N THR A 744 -52.91 -11.88 48.73
CA THR A 744 -52.06 -12.65 49.63
C THR A 744 -50.87 -11.80 50.07
N THR A 745 -50.71 -11.57 51.37
CA THR A 745 -49.62 -10.74 51.92
C THR A 745 -48.87 -11.42 53.06
N ASP A 746 -47.57 -11.16 53.16
CA ASP A 746 -46.70 -11.81 54.15
C ASP A 746 -46.84 -11.23 55.58
N ALA A 747 -47.60 -10.14 55.72
CA ALA A 747 -47.94 -9.50 57.00
C ALA A 747 -49.36 -8.90 56.97
N LYS A 748 -49.99 -8.74 58.15
CA LYS A 748 -51.29 -8.07 58.30
C LYS A 748 -51.16 -6.59 57.97
N GLN A 749 -51.82 -6.14 56.92
CA GLN A 749 -51.87 -4.73 56.50
C GLN A 749 -53.28 -4.35 56.07
N LYS A 750 -53.62 -3.06 56.13
CA LYS A 750 -54.88 -2.56 55.58
C LYS A 750 -54.76 -2.38 54.08
N ILE A 751 -55.44 -3.21 53.33
CA ILE A 751 -55.61 -3.04 51.88
C ILE A 751 -56.84 -2.15 51.66
N LYS A 752 -56.66 -1.06 50.92
CA LYS A 752 -57.76 -0.20 50.51
C LYS A 752 -58.11 -0.51 49.07
N VAL A 753 -59.29 -1.06 48.82
CA VAL A 753 -59.76 -1.36 47.46
C VAL A 753 -60.78 -0.31 47.01
N ARG A 754 -60.65 0.17 45.77
CA ARG A 754 -61.55 1.16 45.17
C ARG A 754 -62.09 0.63 43.86
N LEU A 755 -63.42 0.53 43.73
CA LEU A 755 -64.10 0.26 42.47
C LEU A 755 -64.01 1.48 41.53
N LEU A 756 -63.83 1.19 40.25
CA LEU A 756 -63.74 2.17 39.16
C LEU A 756 -65.00 2.06 38.30
N HIS A 757 -66.13 2.59 38.78
CA HIS A 757 -67.40 2.56 38.03
C HIS A 757 -67.56 3.83 37.16
N GLN A 758 -68.06 3.68 35.93
CA GLN A 758 -67.98 4.70 34.86
C GLN A 758 -68.83 5.97 35.02
N SER A 759 -69.52 6.17 36.15
CA SER A 759 -70.36 7.36 36.31
C SER A 759 -70.78 7.63 37.77
N ILE A 760 -69.82 7.82 38.68
CA ILE A 760 -69.87 8.62 39.94
C ILE A 760 -68.57 8.37 40.74
N ASP A 761 -68.02 9.42 41.37
CA ASP A 761 -66.83 9.38 42.21
C ASP A 761 -67.00 8.47 43.45
N MET A 762 -66.11 7.48 43.55
CA MET A 762 -65.70 6.72 44.73
C MET A 762 -66.79 6.14 45.65
N ILE A 763 -66.96 4.81 45.61
CA ILE A 763 -67.62 4.04 46.66
C ILE A 763 -66.54 3.43 47.56
N GLU A 764 -66.47 3.85 48.83
CA GLU A 764 -65.69 3.19 49.88
C GLU A 764 -66.62 2.37 50.76
N GLY A 765 -66.70 1.07 50.51
CA GLY A 765 -67.50 0.14 51.31
C GLY A 765 -67.33 -1.29 50.81
N GLY A 766 -67.04 -2.21 51.73
CA GLY A 766 -66.96 -3.65 51.49
C GLY A 766 -67.05 -4.36 52.84
N VAL A 767 -67.77 -5.47 52.90
CA VAL A 767 -67.82 -6.30 54.10
C VAL A 767 -66.58 -7.16 54.11
N TYR A 768 -65.85 -7.15 55.23
CA TYR A 768 -64.69 -8.03 55.45
C TYR A 768 -65.21 -9.44 55.74
N GLU A 769 -64.81 -10.42 54.93
CA GLU A 769 -64.91 -11.84 55.29
C GLU A 769 -63.54 -12.46 55.49
#